data_AF-A0A161JLG1-F1
#
_entry.id   AF-A0A161JLG1-F1
#
_cell.length_a   1.000
_cell.length_b   1.000
_cell.length_c   1.000
_cell.angle_alpha   90.00
_cell.angle_beta   90.00
_cell.angle_gamma   90.00
#
_symmetry.space_group_name_H-M   'P 1'
#
loop_
_entity.id
_entity.type
_entity.pdbx_description
1 polymer ?
#
loop_
_entity_poly.entity_id
_entity_poly.type
_entity_poly.pdbx_seq_one_letter_code
_entity_poly.pdbx_strand_id
1 'polypeptide(L)'
;MCGSRQDLGKGIATLPSFGRFALADEHSHYRGLVGLPKGLGDPDLAGLRSAVWAIVRLDAGDAAEALFADDGSFEGLHFRSGFVVHRGGRRSALDLLTRLGCDPAGWAGGLLRFSGADGVAVAGADGFAEAGDEALAFAGPRGEARCGRSGLARAGAGGTAEGGDRALAVVDRLGSARCGTCGLAVARSDAVAAAGADGVAVALGRDCVVEAGWGGAAIAAGPVRLIRVGRSGIGIVRASAKAIAVDEDGLCLHPQPLARYTLVRLGRGAVLLYGVQDGGPLRQLVGGSDCAPDGGTFVFRDGSWYPAAWEIDIYALDPDRGWAVTDEGAEASRRPAAPDLRAPPQDQPWWRVAAYHDPASRCTERWPAPGDTVVLTRPVPDAAQDEEGRVARDWTGLPWGRGDLSLPEGSTCMLVRIETPSEADERGAVSCRGGDILYHGNLRGAVAALVAMGADPEGMGLDIALAGEGGVARVNPGRNPAGGSPMASQGVMEEDETDPDNWADVPMLTGDPARPMRPSLAVAGPAGIAICAGEAHAGADGVAWALDRGSARVLGCGIAVGAFGQAVAGSDGIAWIRDPTGRWGPLGRRSLGVPPQAEVGSRGLAVCAAPGGRATAAAAGIAVVAEGGSATCGALGLAVCLRSGGLASAGRDAVAVAARGNVCGLTGALLVARDETGRWVHGRVGEDGIAESVPYVAAGGRFLPRVVVLPRAARRGGSDRSGATRRRRS
;
A
#
# COMPACT_ATOMS: atom_id res chain seq x y z
N MET A 1 28.38 22.05 3.82
CA MET A 1 27.35 21.77 2.79
C MET A 1 26.45 22.98 2.68
N CYS A 2 26.13 23.45 1.48
CA CYS A 2 25.25 24.61 1.31
C CYS A 2 24.58 24.63 -0.06
N GLY A 3 23.58 25.49 -0.24
CA GLY A 3 23.00 25.77 -1.55
C GLY A 3 24.04 26.40 -2.48
N SER A 4 24.02 26.03 -3.77
CA SER A 4 24.91 26.63 -4.76
C SER A 4 24.56 28.09 -5.11
N ARG A 5 23.40 28.56 -4.65
CA ARG A 5 22.98 29.96 -4.66
C ARG A 5 22.41 30.32 -3.30
N GLN A 6 22.81 31.48 -2.77
CA GLN A 6 22.28 32.04 -1.53
C GLN A 6 21.96 33.52 -1.73
N ASP A 7 20.82 33.94 -1.19
CA ASP A 7 20.44 35.35 -1.13
C ASP A 7 21.11 36.00 0.08
N LEU A 8 21.86 37.07 -0.17
CA LEU A 8 22.56 37.84 0.85
C LEU A 8 21.74 39.08 1.31
N GLY A 9 20.49 39.20 0.86
CA GLY A 9 19.56 40.29 1.18
C GLY A 9 19.68 41.52 0.27
N LYS A 10 20.83 41.71 -0.41
CA LYS A 10 21.03 42.77 -1.44
C LYS A 10 21.71 42.26 -2.72
N GLY A 11 21.80 40.93 -2.90
CA GLY A 11 22.41 40.28 -4.06
C GLY A 11 22.48 38.76 -3.90
N ILE A 12 22.62 38.03 -5.01
CA ILE A 12 22.69 36.56 -5.01
C ILE A 12 24.14 36.11 -5.19
N ALA A 13 24.69 35.40 -4.22
CA ALA A 13 25.95 34.71 -4.38
C ALA A 13 25.75 33.38 -5.10
N THR A 14 26.46 33.15 -6.20
CA THR A 14 26.46 31.87 -6.93
C THR A 14 27.83 31.23 -6.82
N LEU A 15 27.88 30.00 -6.29
CA LEU A 15 29.11 29.23 -6.17
C LEU A 15 29.53 28.64 -7.53
N PRO A 16 30.85 28.56 -7.82
CA PRO A 16 31.36 27.92 -9.02
C PRO A 16 31.02 26.43 -9.04
N SER A 17 31.03 25.80 -10.22
CA SER A 17 30.85 24.35 -10.35
C SER A 17 31.94 23.53 -9.69
N PHE A 18 33.17 24.04 -9.72
CA PHE A 18 34.34 23.48 -9.06
C PHE A 18 35.41 24.58 -8.94
N GLY A 19 36.19 24.59 -7.86
CA GLY A 19 37.30 25.53 -7.69
C GLY A 19 37.17 26.46 -6.49
N ARG A 20 38.19 27.30 -6.29
CA ARG A 20 38.29 28.23 -5.17
C ARG A 20 37.42 29.47 -5.39
N PHE A 21 36.81 29.98 -4.33
CA PHE A 21 36.13 31.27 -4.30
C PHE A 21 36.49 32.03 -3.01
N ALA A 22 36.39 33.35 -3.06
CA ALA A 22 36.47 34.23 -1.90
C ALA A 22 35.57 35.44 -2.14
N LEU A 23 34.74 35.80 -1.15
CA LEU A 23 33.96 37.03 -1.17
C LEU A 23 34.89 38.22 -0.85
N ALA A 24 34.78 39.33 -1.59
CA ALA A 24 35.67 40.48 -1.46
C ALA A 24 35.45 41.28 -0.16
N ASP A 25 36.53 41.77 0.47
CA ASP A 25 36.51 42.50 1.77
C ASP A 25 35.75 43.83 1.75
N GLU A 26 35.54 44.44 0.59
CA GLU A 26 34.72 45.66 0.43
C GLU A 26 33.23 45.44 0.82
N HIS A 27 32.88 44.19 1.10
CA HIS A 27 31.58 43.72 1.55
C HIS A 27 31.59 43.38 3.05
N SER A 28 32.36 44.09 3.87
CA SER A 28 32.43 43.90 5.34
C SER A 28 31.10 44.08 6.09
N HIS A 29 30.04 44.56 5.42
CA HIS A 29 28.67 44.63 5.93
C HIS A 29 27.78 43.43 5.50
N TYR A 30 28.28 42.48 4.73
CA TYR A 30 27.51 41.37 4.18
C TYR A 30 27.68 40.11 5.02
N ARG A 31 26.56 39.47 5.38
CA ARG A 31 26.49 38.26 6.21
C ARG A 31 27.00 36.99 5.52
N GLY A 32 28.07 37.04 4.70
CA GLY A 32 28.78 35.90 4.06
C GLY A 32 27.88 34.75 3.56
N LEU A 33 28.42 33.53 3.41
CA LEU A 33 27.62 32.34 3.10
C LEU A 33 27.37 31.54 4.37
N VAL A 34 26.22 30.87 4.45
CA VAL A 34 25.93 29.92 5.52
C VAL A 34 26.03 28.50 4.98
N GLY A 35 26.62 27.61 5.76
CA GLY A 35 26.77 26.21 5.39
C GLY A 35 26.71 25.32 6.60
N LEU A 36 26.20 24.12 6.36
CA LEU A 36 26.03 23.10 7.38
C LEU A 36 27.30 22.25 7.46
N PRO A 37 28.11 22.34 8.53
CA PRO A 37 29.23 21.44 8.74
C PRO A 37 28.74 20.00 8.81
N LYS A 38 29.22 19.15 7.90
CA LYS A 38 28.79 17.75 7.79
C LYS A 38 27.27 17.56 7.77
N GLY A 39 26.52 18.55 7.29
CA GLY A 39 25.06 18.52 7.21
C GLY A 39 24.31 18.94 8.47
N LEU A 40 24.96 19.40 9.54
CA LEU A 40 24.31 19.87 10.78
C LEU A 40 23.93 21.35 10.72
N GLY A 41 22.72 21.69 11.18
CA GLY A 41 22.21 23.07 11.33
C GLY A 41 20.91 23.32 10.54
N ASP A 42 20.56 24.58 10.36
CA ASP A 42 19.35 25.07 9.70
C ASP A 42 19.52 25.05 8.16
N PRO A 43 18.78 24.17 7.45
CA PRO A 43 18.86 24.06 6.00
C PRO A 43 18.37 25.30 5.25
N ASP A 44 17.50 26.11 5.85
CA ASP A 44 16.95 27.30 5.21
C ASP A 44 18.01 28.40 5.14
N LEU A 45 18.70 28.66 6.25
CA LEU A 45 19.81 29.61 6.30
C LEU A 45 20.95 29.17 5.36
N ALA A 46 21.24 27.87 5.27
CA ALA A 46 22.27 27.34 4.39
C ALA A 46 21.87 27.29 2.90
N GLY A 47 20.67 27.74 2.52
CA GLY A 47 20.18 27.76 1.14
C GLY A 47 19.91 26.37 0.54
N LEU A 48 19.68 25.35 1.36
CA LEU A 48 19.50 23.96 0.91
C LEU A 48 18.13 23.68 0.28
N ARG A 49 17.22 24.66 0.28
CA ARG A 49 16.00 24.62 -0.55
C ARG A 49 16.32 24.52 -2.05
N SER A 50 17.48 25.02 -2.49
CA SER A 50 17.92 24.93 -3.88
C SER A 50 18.02 23.47 -4.37
N ALA A 51 17.71 23.23 -5.64
CA ALA A 51 17.88 21.91 -6.27
C ALA A 51 19.36 21.54 -6.49
N VAL A 52 20.26 22.54 -6.48
CA VAL A 52 21.69 22.36 -6.72
C VAL A 52 22.48 22.73 -5.48
N TRP A 53 23.15 21.74 -4.90
CA TRP A 53 23.94 21.87 -3.68
C TRP A 53 25.43 21.93 -3.98
N ALA A 54 26.17 22.50 -3.06
CA ALA A 54 27.61 22.60 -3.09
C ALA A 54 28.23 21.99 -1.82
N ILE A 55 29.33 21.27 -2.02
CA ILE A 55 30.21 20.80 -0.94
C ILE A 55 31.46 21.64 -1.00
N VAL A 56 31.63 22.45 0.03
CA VAL A 56 32.73 23.39 0.16
C VAL A 56 33.67 22.90 1.24
N ARG A 57 34.95 22.78 0.88
CA ARG A 57 36.04 22.68 1.84
C ARG A 57 36.46 24.10 2.22
N LEU A 58 36.31 24.48 3.48
CA LEU A 58 36.65 25.81 3.96
C LEU A 58 38.17 26.04 3.91
N ASP A 59 38.57 27.27 3.61
CA ASP A 59 39.98 27.66 3.62
C ASP A 59 40.48 27.79 5.07
N ALA A 60 41.71 27.34 5.36
CA ALA A 60 42.28 27.33 6.72
C ALA A 60 42.44 28.73 7.35
N GLY A 61 42.45 29.78 6.53
CA GLY A 61 42.53 31.18 6.98
C GLY A 61 41.16 31.85 7.18
N ASP A 62 40.05 31.16 6.90
CA ASP A 62 38.71 31.68 7.12
C ASP A 62 38.22 31.29 8.53
N ALA A 63 38.06 32.28 9.40
CA ALA A 63 37.52 32.07 10.73
C ALA A 63 36.00 31.87 10.63
N ALA A 64 35.58 30.66 10.26
CA ALA A 64 34.17 30.34 10.16
C ALA A 64 33.48 30.49 11.52
N GLU A 65 32.40 31.27 11.55
CA GLU A 65 31.67 31.60 12.79
C GLU A 65 30.46 30.68 12.95
N ALA A 66 30.25 30.13 14.16
CA ALA A 66 29.08 29.34 14.46
C ALA A 66 27.86 30.24 14.69
N LEU A 67 26.76 29.93 14.01
CA LEU A 67 25.47 30.57 14.19
C LEU A 67 24.62 29.76 15.16
N PHE A 68 23.91 30.46 16.05
CA PHE A 68 22.99 29.87 17.02
C PHE A 68 21.70 30.68 17.06
N ALA A 69 20.58 29.98 17.22
CA ALA A 69 19.27 30.57 17.43
C ALA A 69 19.16 31.20 18.84
N ASP A 70 18.09 31.96 19.07
CA ASP A 70 17.79 32.60 20.36
C ASP A 70 17.62 31.58 21.51
N ASP A 71 17.24 30.33 21.20
CA ASP A 71 17.12 29.23 22.16
C ASP A 71 18.45 28.47 22.40
N GLY A 72 19.54 28.92 21.77
CA GLY A 72 20.88 28.33 21.87
C GLY A 72 21.11 27.14 20.94
N SER A 73 20.16 26.78 20.07
CA SER A 73 20.34 25.71 19.09
C SER A 73 21.30 26.11 17.97
N PHE A 74 22.12 25.16 17.48
CA PHE A 74 23.10 25.42 16.42
C PHE A 74 22.42 25.51 15.05
N GLU A 75 22.62 26.63 14.35
CA GLU A 75 21.99 26.93 13.05
C GLU A 75 22.94 26.74 11.86
N GLY A 76 24.27 26.80 12.04
CA GLY A 76 25.20 26.55 10.94
C GLY A 76 26.55 27.24 11.12
N LEU A 77 27.38 27.17 10.07
CA LEU A 77 28.63 27.91 9.98
C LEU A 77 28.54 29.01 8.94
N HIS A 78 28.92 30.20 9.35
CA HIS A 78 29.13 31.35 8.52
C HIS A 78 30.56 31.34 7.96
N PHE A 79 30.73 31.48 6.64
CA PHE A 79 32.04 31.46 5.97
C PHE A 79 32.07 32.40 4.75
N ARG A 80 33.28 32.80 4.33
CA ARG A 80 33.51 33.79 3.26
C ARG A 80 34.35 33.27 2.10
N SER A 81 35.09 32.19 2.30
CA SER A 81 35.99 31.61 1.30
C SER A 81 36.11 30.10 1.43
N GLY A 82 36.47 29.45 0.34
CA GLY A 82 36.68 28.02 0.32
C GLY A 82 36.85 27.46 -1.08
N PHE A 83 36.91 26.14 -1.15
CA PHE A 83 37.04 25.38 -2.38
C PHE A 83 35.80 24.53 -2.60
N VAL A 84 35.07 24.76 -3.69
CA VAL A 84 33.94 23.91 -4.08
C VAL A 84 34.50 22.60 -4.63
N VAL A 85 34.30 21.53 -3.87
CA VAL A 85 34.73 20.16 -4.22
C VAL A 85 33.68 19.48 -5.10
N HIS A 86 32.41 19.87 -4.94
CA HIS A 86 31.30 19.34 -5.72
C HIS A 86 30.17 20.36 -5.82
N ARG A 87 29.55 20.45 -6.99
CA ARG A 87 28.28 21.17 -7.21
C ARG A 87 27.39 20.31 -8.09
N GLY A 88 26.23 19.91 -7.58
CA GLY A 88 25.35 19.01 -8.30
C GLY A 88 24.00 18.81 -7.61
N GLY A 89 23.25 17.81 -8.09
CA GLY A 89 21.98 17.44 -7.48
C GLY A 89 22.16 16.88 -6.07
N ARG A 90 21.10 16.97 -5.25
CA ARG A 90 21.11 16.62 -3.82
C ARG A 90 21.74 15.25 -3.54
N ARG A 91 21.31 14.20 -4.26
CA ARG A 91 21.85 12.82 -4.15
C ARG A 91 23.37 12.77 -4.34
N SER A 92 23.88 13.37 -5.41
CA SER A 92 25.33 13.36 -5.70
C SER A 92 26.18 14.07 -4.63
N ALA A 93 25.64 15.13 -4.00
CA ALA A 93 26.30 15.79 -2.89
C ALA A 93 26.29 14.89 -1.64
N LEU A 94 25.14 14.31 -1.32
CA LEU A 94 25.02 13.41 -0.17
C LEU A 94 25.90 12.16 -0.31
N ASP A 95 25.97 11.56 -1.50
CA ASP A 95 26.88 10.43 -1.80
C ASP A 95 28.33 10.79 -1.51
N LEU A 96 28.75 12.01 -1.87
CA LEU A 96 30.10 12.48 -1.58
C LEU A 96 30.33 12.67 -0.07
N LEU A 97 29.35 13.21 0.68
CA LEU A 97 29.48 13.35 2.14
C LEU A 97 29.56 12.01 2.86
N THR A 98 28.78 11.02 2.44
CA THR A 98 28.87 9.64 2.96
C THR A 98 30.25 9.06 2.68
N ARG A 99 30.79 9.21 1.46
CA ARG A 99 32.15 8.77 1.12
C ARG A 99 33.24 9.50 1.92
N LEU A 100 32.98 10.72 2.35
CA LEU A 100 33.85 11.51 3.23
C LEU A 100 33.68 11.14 4.72
N GLY A 101 32.91 10.10 5.05
CA GLY A 101 32.74 9.59 6.40
C GLY A 101 31.80 10.42 7.28
N CYS A 102 30.91 11.22 6.69
CA CYS A 102 29.87 11.92 7.45
C CYS A 102 28.70 10.96 7.74
N ASP A 103 28.22 10.96 8.99
CA ASP A 103 27.05 10.16 9.39
C ASP A 103 25.75 10.77 8.83
N PRO A 104 25.02 10.04 7.97
CA PRO A 104 23.73 10.48 7.44
C PRO A 104 22.65 10.71 8.51
N ALA A 105 22.75 10.05 9.68
CA ALA A 105 21.82 10.24 10.80
C ALA A 105 21.95 11.64 11.44
N GLY A 106 23.08 12.32 11.23
CA GLY A 106 23.34 13.67 11.73
C GLY A 106 22.93 14.80 10.78
N TRP A 107 22.32 14.52 9.62
CA TRP A 107 22.00 15.58 8.66
C TRP A 107 20.67 16.29 8.99
N ALA A 108 20.76 17.62 9.17
CA ALA A 108 19.75 18.67 9.27
C ALA A 108 18.30 18.24 9.59
N GLY A 109 17.92 18.39 10.87
CA GLY A 109 16.70 19.10 11.29
C GLY A 109 15.33 18.67 10.75
N GLY A 110 15.17 17.50 10.12
CA GLY A 110 13.88 17.06 9.55
C GLY A 110 13.76 17.17 8.03
N LEU A 111 14.78 17.72 7.35
CA LEU A 111 14.79 17.90 5.89
C LEU A 111 15.35 16.67 5.15
N LEU A 112 16.18 15.84 5.79
CA LEU A 112 16.74 14.62 5.22
C LEU A 112 16.54 13.43 6.18
N ARG A 113 16.00 12.30 5.70
CA ARG A 113 15.90 11.05 6.47
C ARG A 113 16.27 9.84 5.66
N PHE A 114 17.14 9.01 6.22
CA PHE A 114 17.55 7.73 5.66
C PHE A 114 17.18 6.61 6.62
N SER A 115 16.73 5.48 6.06
CA SER A 115 16.47 4.30 6.85
C SER A 115 16.93 3.04 6.11
N GLY A 116 17.41 2.05 6.87
CA GLY A 116 17.94 0.79 6.32
C GLY A 116 16.88 -0.07 5.64
N ALA A 117 17.25 -1.31 5.31
CA ALA A 117 16.44 -2.26 4.52
C ALA A 117 14.97 -2.39 4.96
N ASP A 118 14.70 -2.33 6.27
CA ASP A 118 13.36 -2.46 6.85
C ASP A 118 12.91 -1.19 7.62
N GLY A 119 13.57 -0.05 7.42
CA GLY A 119 13.44 1.13 8.28
C GLY A 119 12.24 2.04 7.99
N VAL A 120 12.13 3.14 8.74
CA VAL A 120 11.15 4.22 8.48
C VAL A 120 11.90 5.55 8.40
N ALA A 121 11.80 6.24 7.27
CA ALA A 121 12.31 7.58 7.02
C ALA A 121 11.13 8.56 6.90
N VAL A 122 11.04 9.56 7.80
CA VAL A 122 9.97 10.57 7.80
C VAL A 122 10.55 11.98 7.72
N ALA A 123 10.53 12.58 6.54
CA ALA A 123 10.94 13.95 6.30
C ALA A 123 9.74 14.92 6.28
N GLY A 124 9.98 16.16 6.70
CA GLY A 124 8.98 17.24 6.72
C GLY A 124 8.62 17.79 5.33
N ALA A 125 7.98 18.95 5.30
CA ALA A 125 7.73 19.69 4.06
C ALA A 125 9.05 20.03 3.34
N ASP A 126 9.05 20.02 2.01
CA ASP A 126 10.23 20.19 1.14
C ASP A 126 11.37 19.16 1.42
N GLY A 127 11.13 18.17 2.28
CA GLY A 127 12.13 17.22 2.76
C GLY A 127 12.33 16.03 1.82
N PHE A 128 13.46 15.34 1.99
CA PHE A 128 13.82 14.13 1.25
C PHE A 128 13.91 12.94 2.23
N ALA A 129 13.13 11.90 1.96
CA ALA A 129 13.14 10.64 2.70
C ALA A 129 13.53 9.50 1.76
N GLU A 130 14.60 8.77 2.07
CA GLU A 130 15.01 7.56 1.34
C GLU A 130 15.06 6.36 2.29
N ALA A 131 14.48 5.26 1.83
CA ALA A 131 14.32 4.05 2.61
C ALA A 131 14.71 2.83 1.77
N GLY A 132 15.21 1.78 2.42
CA GLY A 132 15.63 0.53 1.76
C GLY A 132 14.49 -0.30 1.13
N ASP A 133 14.79 -1.56 0.82
CA ASP A 133 13.96 -2.43 -0.03
C ASP A 133 12.60 -2.84 0.56
N GLU A 134 12.46 -2.97 1.87
CA GLU A 134 11.19 -3.28 2.55
C GLU A 134 10.85 -2.20 3.59
N ALA A 135 11.21 -0.97 3.26
CA ALA A 135 11.16 0.15 4.17
C ALA A 135 10.12 1.19 3.76
N LEU A 136 9.94 2.15 4.66
CA LEU A 136 8.96 3.20 4.59
C LEU A 136 9.61 4.57 4.41
N ALA A 137 9.27 5.27 3.33
CA ALA A 137 9.68 6.66 3.10
C ALA A 137 8.45 7.58 3.07
N PHE A 138 8.47 8.60 3.92
CA PHE A 138 7.43 9.62 4.01
C PHE A 138 8.05 10.99 3.88
N ALA A 139 7.52 11.81 2.98
CA ALA A 139 7.89 13.20 2.83
C ALA A 139 6.64 14.09 2.90
N GLY A 140 6.78 15.28 3.49
CA GLY A 140 5.72 16.27 3.57
C GLY A 140 5.37 16.89 2.21
N PRO A 141 4.54 17.95 2.19
CA PRO A 141 4.25 18.71 0.97
C PRO A 141 5.53 19.14 0.25
N ARG A 142 5.56 19.04 -1.09
CA ARG A 142 6.72 19.32 -1.96
C ARG A 142 7.98 18.49 -1.66
N GLY A 143 7.87 17.51 -0.77
CA GLY A 143 8.96 16.62 -0.42
C GLY A 143 9.11 15.46 -1.42
N GLU A 144 10.22 14.75 -1.28
CA GLU A 144 10.60 13.62 -2.12
C GLU A 144 10.77 12.37 -1.25
N ALA A 145 9.98 11.34 -1.51
CA ALA A 145 10.01 10.06 -0.81
C ALA A 145 10.49 8.97 -1.78
N ARG A 146 11.48 8.19 -1.38
CA ARG A 146 12.04 7.08 -2.15
C ARG A 146 12.11 5.81 -1.35
N CYS A 147 11.66 4.70 -1.92
CA CYS A 147 11.83 3.38 -1.32
C CYS A 147 12.41 2.38 -2.33
N GLY A 148 13.02 1.32 -1.84
CA GLY A 148 13.55 0.24 -2.66
C GLY A 148 12.46 -0.69 -3.19
N ARG A 149 12.83 -1.95 -3.47
CA ARG A 149 12.04 -2.93 -4.23
C ARG A 149 10.58 -3.06 -3.76
N SER A 150 10.33 -3.41 -2.52
CA SER A 150 9.01 -3.76 -1.98
C SER A 150 8.56 -2.80 -0.86
N GLY A 151 9.05 -1.55 -0.92
CA GLY A 151 8.82 -0.49 0.05
C GLY A 151 7.49 0.27 -0.16
N LEU A 152 7.21 1.24 0.70
CA LEU A 152 6.20 2.29 0.44
C LEU A 152 6.85 3.67 0.51
N ALA A 153 6.64 4.45 -0.53
CA ALA A 153 6.98 5.86 -0.61
C ALA A 153 5.69 6.69 -0.65
N ARG A 154 5.55 7.65 0.27
CA ARG A 154 4.43 8.60 0.28
C ARG A 154 4.95 10.02 0.37
N ALA A 155 4.51 10.88 -0.55
CA ALA A 155 4.81 12.30 -0.52
C ALA A 155 3.53 13.14 -0.46
N GLY A 156 3.59 14.28 0.21
CA GLY A 156 2.49 15.24 0.31
C GLY A 156 2.21 15.98 -1.01
N ALA A 157 1.35 16.99 -0.94
CA ALA A 157 0.96 17.78 -2.12
C ALA A 157 2.17 18.45 -2.80
N GLY A 158 2.29 18.36 -4.12
CA GLY A 158 3.42 18.86 -4.90
C GLY A 158 4.69 18.02 -4.77
N GLY A 159 4.64 16.91 -4.03
CA GLY A 159 5.80 16.05 -3.78
C GLY A 159 5.97 14.93 -4.80
N THR A 160 7.10 14.24 -4.70
CA THR A 160 7.48 13.12 -5.57
C THR A 160 7.63 11.85 -4.72
N ALA A 161 6.94 10.79 -5.09
CA ALA A 161 7.11 9.47 -4.48
C ALA A 161 7.64 8.49 -5.53
N GLU A 162 8.79 7.87 -5.28
CA GLU A 162 9.41 6.90 -6.19
C GLU A 162 9.67 5.59 -5.46
N GLY A 163 9.13 4.49 -5.99
CA GLY A 163 9.34 3.15 -5.48
C GLY A 163 10.04 2.24 -6.48
N GLY A 164 10.78 1.25 -5.98
CA GLY A 164 11.37 0.20 -6.80
C GLY A 164 10.34 -0.78 -7.40
N ASP A 165 10.83 -1.95 -7.81
CA ASP A 165 10.00 -3.03 -8.38
C ASP A 165 9.13 -3.72 -7.33
N ARG A 166 7.79 -3.65 -7.46
CA ARG A 166 6.79 -4.11 -6.48
C ARG A 166 6.64 -3.20 -5.27
N ALA A 167 7.00 -1.93 -5.39
CA ALA A 167 6.77 -0.91 -4.35
C ALA A 167 5.41 -0.23 -4.51
N LEU A 168 4.99 0.49 -3.47
CA LEU A 168 3.85 1.40 -3.50
C LEU A 168 4.33 2.86 -3.43
N ALA A 169 4.00 3.64 -4.45
CA ALA A 169 4.21 5.08 -4.48
C ALA A 169 2.87 5.80 -4.37
N VAL A 170 2.71 6.69 -3.39
CA VAL A 170 1.48 7.48 -3.19
C VAL A 170 1.79 8.96 -3.12
N VAL A 171 1.07 9.75 -3.91
CA VAL A 171 1.12 11.22 -3.83
C VAL A 171 -0.27 11.82 -3.70
N ASP A 172 -0.32 12.96 -3.00
CA ASP A 172 -1.51 13.79 -2.94
C ASP A 172 -1.64 14.64 -4.22
N ARG A 173 -2.09 15.89 -4.09
CA ARG A 173 -2.39 16.77 -5.22
C ARG A 173 -1.11 17.36 -5.83
N LEU A 174 -1.06 17.58 -7.14
CA LEU A 174 0.10 18.17 -7.86
C LEU A 174 1.41 17.37 -7.76
N GLY A 175 1.35 16.13 -7.28
CA GLY A 175 2.55 15.31 -7.09
C GLY A 175 2.83 14.36 -8.25
N SER A 176 3.91 13.58 -8.10
CA SER A 176 4.27 12.50 -9.01
C SER A 176 4.56 11.21 -8.24
N ALA A 177 3.72 10.19 -8.43
CA ALA A 177 3.95 8.83 -7.95
C ALA A 177 4.49 7.95 -9.08
N ARG A 178 5.66 7.35 -8.88
CA ARG A 178 6.27 6.42 -9.83
C ARG A 178 6.71 5.14 -9.15
N CYS A 179 6.47 3.99 -9.78
CA CYS A 179 6.97 2.72 -9.31
C CYS A 179 7.52 1.86 -10.45
N GLY A 180 8.44 0.96 -10.12
CA GLY A 180 9.02 -0.01 -11.05
C GLY A 180 8.04 -1.11 -11.48
N THR A 181 8.61 -2.23 -11.91
CA THR A 181 7.89 -3.41 -12.41
C THR A 181 6.98 -3.99 -11.32
N CYS A 182 5.75 -4.37 -11.66
CA CYS A 182 4.75 -4.91 -10.73
C CYS A 182 4.42 -3.99 -9.53
N GLY A 183 4.80 -2.71 -9.58
CA GLY A 183 4.51 -1.74 -8.52
C GLY A 183 3.08 -1.18 -8.59
N LEU A 184 2.69 -0.46 -7.54
CA LEU A 184 1.44 0.30 -7.47
C LEU A 184 1.75 1.79 -7.32
N ALA A 185 1.34 2.60 -8.30
CA ALA A 185 1.43 4.05 -8.24
C ALA A 185 0.02 4.64 -8.05
N VAL A 186 -0.18 5.46 -7.01
CA VAL A 186 -1.47 6.09 -6.72
C VAL A 186 -1.31 7.60 -6.63
N ALA A 187 -2.09 8.31 -7.42
CA ALA A 187 -2.17 9.76 -7.41
C ALA A 187 -3.59 10.23 -7.09
N ARG A 188 -3.71 11.35 -6.36
CA ARG A 188 -5.01 11.97 -6.10
C ARG A 188 -5.42 12.91 -7.24
N SER A 189 -5.24 14.22 -7.14
CA SER A 189 -5.70 15.20 -8.17
C SER A 189 -4.54 15.99 -8.76
N ASP A 190 -4.68 16.39 -10.02
CA ASP A 190 -3.72 17.23 -10.76
C ASP A 190 -2.29 16.64 -10.74
N ALA A 191 -2.19 15.32 -10.65
CA ALA A 191 -0.96 14.60 -10.33
C ALA A 191 -0.65 13.52 -11.38
N VAL A 192 0.54 12.94 -11.29
CA VAL A 192 1.01 11.86 -12.18
C VAL A 192 1.08 10.56 -11.38
N ALA A 193 0.50 9.48 -11.92
CA ALA A 193 0.73 8.12 -11.46
C ALA A 193 1.30 7.30 -12.62
N ALA A 194 2.52 6.79 -12.48
CA ALA A 194 3.13 5.94 -13.49
C ALA A 194 3.67 4.64 -12.87
N ALA A 195 3.35 3.51 -13.49
CA ALA A 195 3.82 2.20 -13.09
C ALA A 195 4.52 1.49 -14.25
N GLY A 196 5.58 0.73 -13.94
CA GLY A 196 6.32 -0.06 -14.91
C GLY A 196 5.53 -1.24 -15.49
N ALA A 197 6.25 -2.19 -16.12
CA ALA A 197 5.65 -3.40 -16.65
C ALA A 197 4.91 -4.20 -15.56
N ASP A 198 3.75 -4.77 -15.90
CA ASP A 198 2.83 -5.47 -15.00
C ASP A 198 2.37 -4.66 -13.77
N GLY A 199 2.68 -3.36 -13.74
CA GLY A 199 2.33 -2.46 -12.66
C GLY A 199 0.91 -1.92 -12.78
N VAL A 200 0.42 -1.34 -11.69
CA VAL A 200 -0.90 -0.71 -11.62
C VAL A 200 -0.72 0.77 -11.29
N ALA A 201 -1.22 1.64 -12.16
CA ALA A 201 -1.28 3.08 -11.92
C ALA A 201 -2.73 3.51 -11.74
N VAL A 202 -3.02 4.25 -10.68
CA VAL A 202 -4.37 4.69 -10.34
C VAL A 202 -4.42 6.18 -10.05
N ALA A 203 -5.30 6.91 -10.76
CA ALA A 203 -5.73 8.24 -10.36
C ALA A 203 -7.09 8.18 -9.69
N LEU A 204 -7.16 8.65 -8.45
CA LEU A 204 -8.40 8.71 -7.66
C LEU A 204 -9.16 10.04 -7.84
N GLY A 205 -8.47 11.09 -8.30
CA GLY A 205 -9.01 12.44 -8.47
C GLY A 205 -9.12 12.87 -9.93
N ARG A 206 -9.04 14.18 -10.14
CA ARG A 206 -9.25 14.84 -11.45
C ARG A 206 -7.95 15.34 -12.06
N ASP A 207 -7.96 15.55 -13.37
CA ASP A 207 -6.90 16.15 -14.19
C ASP A 207 -5.52 15.47 -14.06
N CYS A 208 -5.53 14.18 -13.73
CA CYS A 208 -4.31 13.39 -13.59
C CYS A 208 -3.77 12.90 -14.93
N VAL A 209 -2.51 12.49 -14.91
CA VAL A 209 -1.88 11.64 -15.93
C VAL A 209 -1.69 10.27 -15.33
N VAL A 210 -2.15 9.23 -16.01
CA VAL A 210 -2.06 7.84 -15.53
C VAL A 210 -1.40 6.98 -16.59
N GLU A 211 -0.32 6.30 -16.22
CA GLU A 211 0.48 5.52 -17.15
C GLU A 211 0.83 4.16 -16.58
N ALA A 212 0.62 3.11 -17.36
CA ALA A 212 1.04 1.76 -17.02
C ALA A 212 1.83 1.14 -18.16
N GLY A 213 2.91 0.45 -17.82
CA GLY A 213 3.76 -0.26 -18.77
C GLY A 213 3.12 -1.51 -19.37
N TRP A 214 3.94 -2.31 -20.07
CA TRP A 214 3.55 -3.57 -20.70
C TRP A 214 2.78 -4.48 -19.72
N GLY A 215 1.62 -5.02 -20.13
CA GLY A 215 0.80 -5.91 -19.31
C GLY A 215 0.16 -5.28 -18.06
N GLY A 216 0.43 -3.99 -17.80
CA GLY A 216 -0.05 -3.27 -16.63
C GLY A 216 -1.48 -2.73 -16.75
N ALA A 217 -1.93 -2.07 -15.69
CA ALA A 217 -3.25 -1.44 -15.64
C ALA A 217 -3.16 0.06 -15.33
N ALA A 218 -3.81 0.88 -16.15
CA ALA A 218 -4.01 2.30 -15.89
C ALA A 218 -5.48 2.55 -15.55
N ILE A 219 -5.78 3.06 -14.36
CA ILE A 219 -7.14 3.25 -13.88
C ILE A 219 -7.38 4.71 -13.48
N ALA A 220 -8.38 5.33 -14.08
CA ALA A 220 -8.81 6.68 -13.79
C ALA A 220 -10.22 6.65 -13.19
N ALA A 221 -10.31 6.95 -11.88
CA ALA A 221 -11.59 7.05 -11.18
C ALA A 221 -12.31 8.37 -11.50
N GLY A 222 -11.56 9.45 -11.72
CA GLY A 222 -12.06 10.76 -12.12
C GLY A 222 -11.62 11.18 -13.53
N PRO A 223 -11.93 12.42 -13.95
CA PRO A 223 -11.50 12.97 -15.22
C PRO A 223 -9.97 13.03 -15.33
N VAL A 224 -9.39 12.70 -16.47
CA VAL A 224 -7.94 12.69 -16.68
C VAL A 224 -7.50 13.53 -17.86
N ARG A 225 -6.28 14.08 -17.76
CA ARG A 225 -5.60 14.73 -18.89
C ARG A 225 -5.16 13.68 -19.90
N LEU A 226 -4.53 12.62 -19.41
CA LEU A 226 -4.00 11.55 -20.23
C LEU A 226 -4.13 10.22 -19.50
N ILE A 227 -4.56 9.21 -20.24
CA ILE A 227 -4.34 7.82 -19.87
C ILE A 227 -3.45 7.15 -20.92
N ARG A 228 -2.38 6.49 -20.47
CA ARG A 228 -1.43 5.75 -21.31
C ARG A 228 -1.40 4.29 -20.87
N VAL A 229 -1.72 3.42 -21.81
CA VAL A 229 -1.80 1.98 -21.60
C VAL A 229 -0.72 1.32 -22.44
N GLY A 230 0.25 0.69 -21.78
CA GLY A 230 1.30 -0.07 -22.45
C GLY A 230 0.75 -1.30 -23.16
N ARG A 231 1.63 -1.92 -23.95
CA ARG A 231 1.28 -3.09 -24.78
C ARG A 231 0.62 -4.19 -23.95
N SER A 232 -0.45 -4.79 -24.47
CA SER A 232 -1.28 -5.81 -23.81
C SER A 232 -1.87 -5.38 -22.46
N GLY A 233 -1.84 -4.10 -22.11
CA GLY A 233 -2.35 -3.56 -20.86
C GLY A 233 -3.85 -3.28 -20.88
N ILE A 234 -4.37 -2.84 -19.72
CA ILE A 234 -5.77 -2.47 -19.52
C ILE A 234 -5.86 -1.04 -18.99
N GLY A 235 -6.49 -0.16 -19.76
CA GLY A 235 -6.88 1.19 -19.38
C GLY A 235 -8.35 1.27 -19.06
N ILE A 236 -8.71 1.97 -17.97
CA ILE A 236 -10.10 2.18 -17.59
C ILE A 236 -10.28 3.64 -17.20
N VAL A 237 -11.18 4.34 -17.88
CA VAL A 237 -11.55 5.74 -17.60
C VAL A 237 -13.01 5.79 -17.20
N ARG A 238 -13.31 5.97 -15.92
CA ARG A 238 -14.70 5.97 -15.42
C ARG A 238 -15.47 7.25 -15.75
N ALA A 239 -14.76 8.37 -15.90
CA ALA A 239 -15.33 9.68 -16.17
C ALA A 239 -15.01 10.14 -17.60
N SER A 240 -14.06 11.06 -17.77
CA SER A 240 -13.66 11.59 -19.07
C SER A 240 -12.15 11.64 -19.23
N ALA A 241 -11.66 11.58 -20.47
CA ALA A 241 -10.26 11.78 -20.82
C ALA A 241 -10.10 12.86 -21.90
N LYS A 242 -9.10 13.74 -21.72
CA LYS A 242 -8.67 14.67 -22.78
C LYS A 242 -7.84 13.95 -23.84
N ALA A 243 -6.97 13.04 -23.41
CA ALA A 243 -6.14 12.21 -24.28
C ALA A 243 -6.13 10.74 -23.83
N ILE A 244 -6.12 9.83 -24.80
CA ILE A 244 -6.05 8.38 -24.61
C ILE A 244 -4.95 7.85 -25.52
N ALA A 245 -3.99 7.13 -24.95
CA ALA A 245 -2.95 6.44 -25.70
C ALA A 245 -2.97 4.96 -25.30
N VAL A 246 -3.14 4.08 -26.29
CA VAL A 246 -3.15 2.63 -26.08
C VAL A 246 -2.14 2.02 -27.05
N ASP A 247 -1.14 1.35 -26.50
CA ASP A 247 -0.15 0.63 -27.29
C ASP A 247 -0.70 -0.73 -27.75
N GLU A 248 0.11 -1.48 -28.50
CA GLU A 248 -0.27 -2.71 -29.20
C GLU A 248 -1.05 -3.69 -28.33
N ASP A 249 -2.10 -4.30 -28.88
CA ASP A 249 -2.95 -5.31 -28.23
C ASP A 249 -3.57 -4.91 -26.87
N GLY A 250 -3.49 -3.63 -26.48
CA GLY A 250 -4.06 -3.09 -25.25
C GLY A 250 -5.56 -2.83 -25.35
N LEU A 251 -6.20 -2.67 -24.21
CA LEU A 251 -7.59 -2.23 -24.09
C LEU A 251 -7.65 -0.87 -23.40
N CYS A 252 -8.47 0.06 -23.88
CA CYS A 252 -8.98 1.15 -23.08
C CYS A 252 -10.51 1.11 -23.04
N LEU A 253 -11.07 1.06 -21.83
CA LEU A 253 -12.50 1.12 -21.58
C LEU A 253 -12.88 2.52 -21.08
N HIS A 254 -13.73 3.21 -21.82
CA HIS A 254 -14.26 4.53 -21.51
C HIS A 254 -15.80 4.49 -21.62
N PRO A 255 -16.53 3.93 -20.63
CA PRO A 255 -17.95 3.63 -20.77
C PRO A 255 -18.83 4.87 -20.92
N GLN A 256 -18.31 6.05 -20.57
CA GLN A 256 -18.97 7.34 -20.82
C GLN A 256 -18.74 7.81 -22.26
N PRO A 257 -19.61 8.68 -22.81
CA PRO A 257 -19.36 9.31 -24.09
C PRO A 257 -18.05 10.10 -24.10
N LEU A 258 -17.30 10.00 -25.20
CA LEU A 258 -16.08 10.79 -25.39
C LEU A 258 -16.44 12.29 -25.47
N ALA A 259 -15.57 13.12 -24.90
CA ALA A 259 -15.70 14.56 -24.99
C ALA A 259 -15.40 15.04 -26.41
N ARG A 260 -15.94 16.21 -26.77
CA ARG A 260 -15.57 16.87 -28.01
C ARG A 260 -14.07 17.19 -27.97
N TYR A 261 -13.34 16.80 -29.02
CA TYR A 261 -11.89 16.96 -29.16
C TYR A 261 -11.03 16.05 -28.27
N THR A 262 -11.54 14.88 -27.85
CA THR A 262 -10.67 13.87 -27.23
C THR A 262 -9.63 13.38 -28.25
N LEU A 263 -8.35 13.43 -27.85
CA LEU A 263 -7.22 12.92 -28.62
C LEU A 263 -7.04 11.43 -28.35
N VAL A 264 -6.85 10.64 -29.40
CA VAL A 264 -6.68 9.19 -29.29
C VAL A 264 -5.54 8.72 -30.18
N ARG A 265 -4.61 7.95 -29.59
CA ARG A 265 -3.58 7.19 -30.31
C ARG A 265 -3.78 5.71 -30.02
N LEU A 266 -3.88 4.89 -31.08
CA LEU A 266 -4.01 3.44 -30.99
C LEU A 266 -2.86 2.75 -31.73
N GLY A 267 -2.16 1.88 -31.03
CA GLY A 267 -1.23 0.91 -31.62
C GLY A 267 -1.98 -0.23 -32.33
N ARG A 268 -1.23 -1.08 -33.03
CA ARG A 268 -1.79 -2.22 -33.76
C ARG A 268 -2.59 -3.14 -32.83
N GLY A 269 -3.81 -3.48 -33.22
CA GLY A 269 -4.67 -4.39 -32.44
C GLY A 269 -5.16 -3.82 -31.11
N ALA A 270 -4.80 -2.57 -30.78
CA ALA A 270 -5.31 -1.88 -29.60
C ALA A 270 -6.82 -1.62 -29.76
N VAL A 271 -7.56 -1.73 -28.66
CA VAL A 271 -9.01 -1.60 -28.65
C VAL A 271 -9.43 -0.46 -27.74
N LEU A 272 -10.21 0.49 -28.27
CA LEU A 272 -10.94 1.48 -27.49
C LEU A 272 -12.43 1.13 -27.49
N LEU A 273 -12.98 0.85 -26.30
CA LEU A 273 -14.41 0.71 -26.07
C LEU A 273 -14.94 2.00 -25.46
N TYR A 274 -15.89 2.66 -26.12
CA TYR A 274 -16.38 3.96 -25.66
C TYR A 274 -17.91 4.11 -25.71
N GLY A 275 -18.44 4.90 -24.78
CA GLY A 275 -19.87 5.23 -24.70
C GLY A 275 -20.35 6.12 -25.84
N VAL A 276 -21.66 6.09 -26.09
CA VAL A 276 -22.33 6.93 -27.10
C VAL A 276 -23.33 7.85 -26.40
N GLN A 277 -23.53 9.06 -26.93
CA GLN A 277 -24.34 10.12 -26.31
C GLN A 277 -25.79 9.67 -26.03
N ASP A 278 -26.37 8.83 -26.90
CA ASP A 278 -27.75 8.37 -26.77
C ASP A 278 -27.93 7.19 -25.80
N GLY A 279 -26.88 6.82 -25.05
CA GLY A 279 -26.92 5.69 -24.11
C GLY A 279 -26.99 4.30 -24.77
N GLY A 280 -26.78 4.24 -26.10
CA GLY A 280 -26.72 3.00 -26.86
C GLY A 280 -25.54 2.08 -26.51
N PRO A 281 -25.40 0.93 -27.18
CA PRO A 281 -24.32 -0.02 -26.93
C PRO A 281 -22.95 0.63 -27.14
N LEU A 282 -21.95 0.15 -26.40
CA LEU A 282 -20.58 0.65 -26.54
C LEU A 282 -20.10 0.51 -27.99
N ARG A 283 -19.41 1.53 -28.48
CA ARG A 283 -18.71 1.48 -29.76
C ARG A 283 -17.29 0.98 -29.56
N GLN A 284 -16.79 0.28 -30.57
CA GLN A 284 -15.44 -0.25 -30.60
C GLN A 284 -14.64 0.41 -31.72
N LEU A 285 -13.44 0.89 -31.40
CA LEU A 285 -12.42 1.31 -32.36
C LEU A 285 -11.20 0.40 -32.20
N VAL A 286 -10.63 -0.07 -33.32
CA VAL A 286 -9.47 -0.97 -33.32
C VAL A 286 -8.32 -0.32 -34.10
N GLY A 287 -7.14 -0.27 -33.49
CA GLY A 287 -5.93 0.23 -34.15
C GLY A 287 -5.47 -0.71 -35.28
N GLY A 288 -5.11 -0.12 -36.41
CA GLY A 288 -4.83 -0.81 -37.67
C GLY A 288 -6.05 -0.97 -38.59
N SER A 289 -7.19 -0.38 -38.24
CA SER A 289 -8.38 -0.33 -39.12
C SER A 289 -8.36 0.88 -40.06
N ASP A 290 -9.21 0.91 -41.09
CA ASP A 290 -9.29 2.04 -42.03
C ASP A 290 -9.57 3.39 -41.34
N CYS A 291 -10.30 3.37 -40.22
CA CYS A 291 -10.63 4.54 -39.43
C CYS A 291 -9.59 4.86 -38.34
N ALA A 292 -8.62 3.98 -38.11
CA ALA A 292 -7.51 4.18 -37.19
C ALA A 292 -6.24 3.44 -37.66
N PRO A 293 -5.56 3.90 -38.74
CA PRO A 293 -4.32 3.30 -39.20
C PRO A 293 -3.23 3.27 -38.11
N ASP A 294 -2.40 2.23 -38.12
CA ASP A 294 -1.34 2.00 -37.13
C ASP A 294 -0.48 3.26 -36.92
N GLY A 295 -0.33 3.69 -35.66
CA GLY A 295 0.54 4.80 -35.30
C GLY A 295 -0.02 6.20 -35.56
N GLY A 296 -1.25 6.33 -36.07
CA GLY A 296 -1.91 7.62 -36.25
C GLY A 296 -2.48 8.20 -34.94
N THR A 297 -2.50 9.54 -34.85
CA THR A 297 -3.23 10.29 -33.83
C THR A 297 -4.54 10.80 -34.42
N PHE A 298 -5.64 10.59 -33.70
CA PHE A 298 -6.99 10.95 -34.13
C PHE A 298 -7.66 11.88 -33.13
N VAL A 299 -8.55 12.72 -33.63
CA VAL A 299 -9.41 13.59 -32.83
C VAL A 299 -10.85 13.11 -32.99
N PHE A 300 -11.50 12.87 -31.86
CA PHE A 300 -12.94 12.62 -31.83
C PHE A 300 -13.71 13.95 -31.85
N ARG A 301 -14.56 14.14 -32.85
CA ARG A 301 -15.41 15.34 -32.97
C ARG A 301 -16.79 14.97 -33.47
N ASP A 302 -17.80 15.36 -32.69
CA ASP A 302 -19.23 15.28 -33.08
C ASP A 302 -19.63 13.88 -33.60
N GLY A 303 -19.16 12.81 -32.93
CA GLY A 303 -19.48 11.42 -33.29
C GLY A 303 -18.60 10.79 -34.38
N SER A 304 -17.65 11.54 -34.94
CA SER A 304 -16.79 11.13 -36.04
C SER A 304 -15.30 11.26 -35.70
N TRP A 305 -14.46 10.50 -36.42
CA TRP A 305 -13.01 10.47 -36.25
C TRP A 305 -12.31 11.25 -37.36
N TYR A 306 -11.35 12.08 -36.99
CA TYR A 306 -10.55 12.87 -37.91
C TYR A 306 -9.06 12.62 -37.64
N PRO A 307 -8.21 12.47 -38.66
CA PRO A 307 -6.77 12.48 -38.45
C PRO A 307 -6.36 13.82 -37.86
N ALA A 308 -5.50 13.81 -36.84
CA ALA A 308 -4.92 15.04 -36.30
C ALA A 308 -3.95 15.61 -37.35
N ALA A 309 -4.40 16.61 -38.13
CA ALA A 309 -3.65 17.19 -39.24
C ALA A 309 -2.45 18.08 -38.82
N TRP A 310 -2.08 18.04 -37.54
CA TRP A 310 -1.04 18.85 -36.89
C TRP A 310 -0.44 17.99 -35.78
N GLU A 311 0.90 17.96 -35.67
CA GLU A 311 1.66 17.29 -34.60
C GLU A 311 1.29 17.88 -33.23
N ILE A 312 0.11 17.57 -32.71
CA ILE A 312 -0.09 17.55 -31.26
C ILE A 312 0.61 16.27 -30.83
N ASP A 313 1.90 16.42 -30.55
CA ASP A 313 2.66 15.36 -29.98
C ASP A 313 1.99 14.99 -28.64
N ILE A 314 1.36 13.83 -28.55
CA ILE A 314 0.84 13.32 -27.27
C ILE A 314 2.03 13.13 -26.30
N TYR A 315 3.27 13.03 -26.82
CA TYR A 315 4.51 13.10 -26.04
C TYR A 315 4.94 14.55 -25.69
N ALA A 316 4.29 15.61 -26.19
CA ALA A 316 4.43 16.96 -25.62
C ALA A 316 3.52 17.18 -24.39
N LEU A 317 2.57 16.26 -24.14
CA LEU A 317 1.86 16.13 -22.86
C LEU A 317 2.61 15.23 -21.87
N ASP A 318 3.83 14.81 -22.22
CA ASP A 318 4.74 14.04 -21.38
C ASP A 318 5.24 14.90 -20.21
N PRO A 319 4.95 14.53 -18.95
CA PRO A 319 5.47 15.23 -17.78
C PRO A 319 7.01 15.17 -17.70
N ASP A 320 7.69 14.27 -18.42
CA ASP A 320 9.15 14.18 -18.40
C ASP A 320 9.85 15.29 -19.21
N ARG A 321 9.12 16.12 -19.97
CA ARG A 321 9.67 17.25 -20.75
C ARG A 321 9.37 18.65 -20.25
N GLY A 322 8.75 18.81 -19.07
CA GLY A 322 8.66 20.13 -18.46
C GLY A 322 7.92 20.21 -17.15
N TRP A 323 8.67 20.36 -16.06
CA TRP A 323 8.37 21.44 -15.10
C TRP A 323 9.62 21.82 -14.28
N ALA A 324 10.23 22.93 -14.69
CA ALA A 324 10.63 23.92 -13.71
C ALA A 324 9.35 24.48 -13.09
N VAL A 325 9.28 24.44 -11.76
CA VAL A 325 8.31 25.14 -10.92
C VAL A 325 8.06 26.54 -11.47
N THR A 326 6.87 26.81 -12.03
CA THR A 326 6.32 28.16 -11.91
C THR A 326 5.33 28.14 -10.77
N ASP A 327 5.76 28.76 -9.68
CA ASP A 327 4.91 29.25 -8.62
C ASP A 327 3.83 30.12 -9.23
N GLU A 328 2.57 29.74 -9.05
CA GLU A 328 1.46 30.65 -8.76
C GLU A 328 0.20 29.83 -8.47
N GLY A 329 -0.44 30.11 -7.33
CA GLY A 329 -1.69 29.45 -6.92
C GLY A 329 -1.71 29.03 -5.45
N ALA A 330 -1.31 29.93 -4.55
CA ALA A 330 -1.74 29.90 -3.15
C ALA A 330 -3.18 30.44 -3.05
N GLU A 331 -3.91 29.96 -2.04
CA GLU A 331 -5.30 30.27 -1.66
C GLU A 331 -6.38 29.51 -2.46
N ALA A 332 -7.37 28.84 -1.86
CA ALA A 332 -7.91 28.95 -0.52
C ALA A 332 -8.26 27.58 0.07
N SER A 333 -7.81 27.39 1.30
CA SER A 333 -8.32 26.44 2.27
C SER A 333 -9.83 26.65 2.48
N ARG A 334 -10.59 25.55 2.43
CA ARG A 334 -11.74 25.24 3.28
C ARG A 334 -12.05 23.75 3.12
N ARG A 335 -11.38 22.92 3.91
CA ARG A 335 -11.91 21.59 4.23
C ARG A 335 -13.18 21.81 5.07
N PRO A 336 -14.33 21.19 4.75
CA PRO A 336 -15.34 21.01 5.77
C PRO A 336 -14.74 20.16 6.89
N ALA A 337 -15.02 20.53 8.15
CA ALA A 337 -14.59 19.76 9.31
C ALA A 337 -15.07 18.32 9.15
N ALA A 338 -14.12 17.37 9.10
CA ALA A 338 -14.42 15.97 9.30
C ALA A 338 -14.89 15.79 10.77
N PRO A 339 -15.87 14.93 11.03
CA PRO A 339 -16.38 14.73 12.38
C PRO A 339 -15.27 14.26 13.32
N ASP A 340 -15.27 14.86 14.50
CA ASP A 340 -14.39 14.61 15.64
C ASP A 340 -14.52 13.15 16.11
N LEU A 341 -13.60 12.27 15.68
CA LEU A 341 -13.46 10.91 16.20
C LEU A 341 -12.53 10.94 17.42
N ARG A 342 -13.07 11.45 18.54
CA ARG A 342 -12.42 11.36 19.84
C ARG A 342 -12.14 9.90 20.19
N ALA A 343 -11.11 9.70 21.02
CA ALA A 343 -10.97 8.53 21.86
C ALA A 343 -12.34 8.20 22.51
N PRO A 344 -12.70 6.90 22.68
CA PRO A 344 -13.97 6.55 23.30
C PRO A 344 -14.09 7.26 24.66
N PRO A 345 -15.26 7.82 25.03
CA PRO A 345 -15.47 8.35 26.36
C PRO A 345 -15.11 7.28 27.40
N GLN A 346 -14.36 7.69 28.43
CA GLN A 346 -13.76 6.82 29.46
C GLN A 346 -14.79 6.06 30.33
N ASP A 347 -16.09 6.21 30.05
CA ASP A 347 -17.21 5.63 30.82
C ASP A 347 -18.10 4.67 30.01
N GLN A 348 -17.63 4.14 28.87
CA GLN A 348 -18.40 3.15 28.10
C GLN A 348 -18.20 1.71 28.60
N PRO A 349 -19.23 0.85 28.52
CA PRO A 349 -19.08 -0.55 28.89
C PRO A 349 -18.11 -1.28 27.94
N TRP A 350 -17.41 -2.29 28.47
CA TRP A 350 -16.30 -2.96 27.76
C TRP A 350 -16.70 -3.48 26.37
N TRP A 351 -17.92 -3.98 26.19
CA TRP A 351 -18.39 -4.52 24.90
C TRP A 351 -18.55 -3.43 23.83
N ARG A 352 -18.86 -2.19 24.22
CA ARG A 352 -18.88 -1.05 23.29
C ARG A 352 -17.48 -0.57 22.94
N VAL A 353 -16.55 -0.62 23.88
CA VAL A 353 -15.13 -0.33 23.62
C VAL A 353 -14.55 -1.38 22.66
N ALA A 354 -14.85 -2.65 22.91
CA ALA A 354 -14.48 -3.77 22.04
C ALA A 354 -15.06 -3.61 20.64
N ALA A 355 -16.37 -3.35 20.51
CA ALA A 355 -17.05 -3.16 19.22
C ALA A 355 -16.57 -1.89 18.48
N TYR A 356 -16.14 -0.86 19.20
CA TYR A 356 -15.54 0.33 18.59
C TYR A 356 -14.21 0.00 17.91
N HIS A 357 -13.39 -0.84 18.53
CA HIS A 357 -12.08 -1.23 18.02
C HIS A 357 -12.13 -2.45 17.07
N ASP A 358 -13.16 -3.27 17.17
CA ASP A 358 -13.49 -4.36 16.26
C ASP A 358 -15.00 -4.39 15.97
N PRO A 359 -15.47 -3.67 14.94
CA PRO A 359 -16.89 -3.61 14.59
C PRO A 359 -17.50 -4.97 14.21
N ALA A 360 -16.66 -5.95 13.84
CA ALA A 360 -17.10 -7.31 13.51
C ALA A 360 -17.12 -8.25 14.72
N SER A 361 -16.70 -7.78 15.90
CA SER A 361 -16.65 -8.59 17.10
C SER A 361 -18.05 -9.01 17.57
N ARG A 362 -18.12 -10.21 18.15
CA ARG A 362 -19.29 -10.69 18.87
C ARG A 362 -18.99 -10.58 20.36
N CYS A 363 -19.76 -9.73 21.06
CA CYS A 363 -19.59 -9.47 22.47
C CYS A 363 -20.87 -9.84 23.24
N THR A 364 -20.72 -10.33 24.46
CA THR A 364 -21.82 -10.40 25.42
C THR A 364 -21.97 -9.07 26.16
N GLU A 365 -23.20 -8.65 26.41
CA GLU A 365 -23.50 -7.41 27.16
C GLU A 365 -23.52 -7.65 28.68
N ARG A 366 -22.49 -8.30 29.21
CA ARG A 366 -22.40 -8.67 30.64
C ARG A 366 -21.03 -8.31 31.20
N TRP A 367 -21.01 -7.75 32.41
CA TRP A 367 -19.77 -7.52 33.15
C TRP A 367 -19.32 -8.82 33.85
N PRO A 368 -18.01 -9.14 33.85
CA PRO A 368 -17.45 -10.11 34.78
C PRO A 368 -17.68 -9.65 36.22
N ALA A 369 -17.99 -10.58 37.12
CA ALA A 369 -18.14 -10.29 38.54
C ALA A 369 -16.77 -10.03 39.19
N PRO A 370 -16.70 -9.27 40.30
CA PRO A 370 -15.47 -9.12 41.08
C PRO A 370 -14.96 -10.49 41.55
N GLY A 371 -13.82 -10.94 41.02
CA GLY A 371 -13.22 -12.26 41.30
C GLY A 371 -13.20 -13.22 40.09
N ASP A 372 -13.95 -12.93 39.03
CA ASP A 372 -13.88 -13.70 37.78
C ASP A 372 -12.52 -13.49 37.11
N THR A 373 -11.99 -14.54 36.47
CA THR A 373 -10.79 -14.43 35.62
C THR A 373 -11.20 -14.46 34.16
N VAL A 374 -10.76 -13.47 33.39
CA VAL A 374 -10.96 -13.43 31.94
C VAL A 374 -9.70 -13.95 31.26
N VAL A 375 -9.83 -14.91 30.35
CA VAL A 375 -8.72 -15.57 29.67
C VAL A 375 -8.73 -15.22 28.19
N LEU A 376 -7.62 -14.69 27.68
CA LEU A 376 -7.36 -14.52 26.25
C LEU A 376 -6.91 -15.85 25.65
N THR A 377 -7.61 -16.35 24.65
CA THR A 377 -7.33 -17.66 24.06
C THR A 377 -7.48 -17.70 22.54
N ARG A 378 -6.90 -18.75 21.94
CA ARG A 378 -7.17 -19.16 20.55
C ARG A 378 -8.67 -19.44 20.37
N PRO A 379 -9.23 -19.26 19.16
CA PRO A 379 -10.63 -19.56 18.89
C PRO A 379 -10.95 -21.00 19.32
N VAL A 380 -11.94 -21.12 20.20
CA VAL A 380 -12.45 -22.42 20.65
C VAL A 380 -13.29 -22.97 19.50
N PRO A 381 -12.93 -24.11 18.88
CA PRO A 381 -13.70 -24.66 17.77
C PRO A 381 -15.09 -25.08 18.24
N ASP A 382 -16.10 -25.03 17.36
CA ASP A 382 -17.49 -25.38 17.69
C ASP A 382 -17.61 -26.79 18.33
N ALA A 383 -16.74 -27.73 17.92
CA ALA A 383 -16.69 -29.08 18.49
C ALA A 383 -16.19 -29.17 19.95
N ALA A 384 -15.65 -28.07 20.48
CA ALA A 384 -15.23 -27.90 21.87
C ALA A 384 -16.17 -26.96 22.65
N GLN A 385 -17.28 -26.52 22.04
CA GLN A 385 -18.34 -25.75 22.67
C GLN A 385 -19.56 -26.64 22.98
N ASP A 386 -20.36 -26.31 24.00
CA ASP A 386 -21.67 -26.93 24.25
C ASP A 386 -22.79 -26.31 23.39
N GLU A 387 -24.02 -26.81 23.53
CA GLU A 387 -25.18 -26.33 22.75
C GLU A 387 -25.53 -24.86 23.06
N GLU A 388 -25.06 -24.35 24.21
CA GLU A 388 -25.18 -22.97 24.67
C GLU A 388 -23.98 -22.08 24.26
N GLY A 389 -22.97 -22.62 23.58
CA GLY A 389 -21.79 -21.90 23.10
C GLY A 389 -20.72 -21.64 24.16
N ARG A 390 -20.69 -22.40 25.26
CA ARG A 390 -19.69 -22.34 26.33
C ARG A 390 -18.57 -23.35 26.10
N VAL A 391 -17.40 -23.09 26.68
CA VAL A 391 -16.23 -23.97 26.52
C VAL A 391 -16.44 -25.27 27.32
N ALA A 392 -16.60 -26.41 26.62
CA ALA A 392 -16.94 -27.70 27.22
C ALA A 392 -15.73 -28.64 27.41
N ARG A 393 -14.58 -28.33 26.82
CA ARG A 393 -13.33 -29.11 26.92
C ARG A 393 -12.18 -28.26 27.43
N ASP A 394 -11.20 -28.91 28.05
CA ASP A 394 -9.99 -28.25 28.55
C ASP A 394 -9.31 -27.47 27.41
N TRP A 395 -9.17 -26.16 27.60
CA TRP A 395 -8.60 -25.24 26.62
C TRP A 395 -7.63 -24.29 27.32
N THR A 396 -6.59 -23.79 26.64
CA THR A 396 -5.55 -22.98 27.30
C THR A 396 -5.60 -21.53 26.86
N GLY A 397 -5.30 -20.61 27.78
CA GLY A 397 -5.15 -19.20 27.45
C GLY A 397 -4.49 -18.37 28.54
N LEU A 398 -4.33 -17.07 28.28
CA LEU A 398 -3.65 -16.13 29.18
C LEU A 398 -4.65 -15.43 30.10
N PRO A 399 -4.55 -15.58 31.42
CA PRO A 399 -5.36 -14.82 32.35
C PRO A 399 -5.02 -13.33 32.21
N TRP A 400 -6.03 -12.51 31.90
CA TRP A 400 -5.90 -11.07 31.67
C TRP A 400 -4.85 -10.68 30.61
N GLY A 401 -4.54 -11.60 29.67
CA GLY A 401 -3.49 -11.39 28.67
C GLY A 401 -2.06 -11.50 29.20
N ARG A 402 -1.86 -12.02 30.43
CA ARG A 402 -0.54 -12.21 31.04
C ARG A 402 0.04 -13.58 30.73
N GLY A 403 1.30 -13.64 30.30
CA GLY A 403 2.02 -14.86 29.95
C GLY A 403 2.26 -15.02 28.43
N ASP A 404 2.78 -16.18 28.03
CA ASP A 404 3.22 -16.49 26.68
C ASP A 404 2.24 -17.44 25.98
N LEU A 405 1.33 -16.87 25.21
CA LEU A 405 0.44 -17.62 24.32
C LEU A 405 0.86 -17.40 22.88
N SER A 406 0.68 -18.40 22.04
CA SER A 406 0.97 -18.28 20.62
C SER A 406 -0.33 -18.27 19.83
N LEU A 407 -0.56 -17.16 19.13
CA LEU A 407 -1.70 -17.00 18.24
C LEU A 407 -1.19 -17.09 16.78
N PRO A 408 -1.90 -17.83 15.90
CA PRO A 408 -1.60 -17.75 14.47
C PRO A 408 -1.73 -16.31 13.98
N GLU A 409 -0.79 -15.87 13.15
CA GLU A 409 -0.72 -14.51 12.63
C GLU A 409 -2.01 -14.11 11.88
N GLY A 410 -2.60 -12.97 12.26
CA GLY A 410 -3.87 -12.48 11.70
C GLY A 410 -5.13 -13.29 12.08
N SER A 411 -5.04 -14.23 13.02
CA SER A 411 -6.19 -15.04 13.47
C SER A 411 -7.09 -14.30 14.47
N THR A 412 -8.38 -14.68 14.52
CA THR A 412 -9.27 -14.22 15.59
C THR A 412 -8.83 -14.80 16.94
N CYS A 413 -9.23 -14.15 18.02
CA CYS A 413 -9.06 -14.63 19.39
C CYS A 413 -10.40 -14.55 20.14
N MET A 414 -10.45 -15.22 21.28
CA MET A 414 -11.61 -15.19 22.17
C MET A 414 -11.22 -14.74 23.58
N LEU A 415 -12.14 -14.04 24.25
CA LEU A 415 -12.08 -13.84 25.70
C LEU A 415 -13.10 -14.77 26.35
N VAL A 416 -12.63 -15.62 27.26
CA VAL A 416 -13.46 -16.59 27.98
C VAL A 416 -13.42 -16.25 29.46
N ARG A 417 -14.60 -16.10 30.07
CA ARG A 417 -14.73 -15.96 31.52
C ARG A 417 -14.64 -17.33 32.17
N ILE A 418 -13.79 -17.47 33.18
CA ILE A 418 -13.70 -18.67 34.00
C ILE A 418 -13.90 -18.36 35.48
N GLU A 419 -14.57 -19.26 36.17
CA GLU A 419 -14.93 -19.15 37.59
C GLU A 419 -13.80 -19.63 38.50
N THR A 420 -13.02 -20.63 38.06
CA THR A 420 -11.87 -21.18 38.81
C THR A 420 -10.68 -21.42 37.87
N PRO A 421 -9.67 -20.54 37.82
CA PRO A 421 -8.45 -20.77 37.05
C PRO A 421 -7.64 -21.94 37.61
N SER A 422 -7.05 -22.76 36.72
CA SER A 422 -6.01 -23.72 37.12
C SER A 422 -4.75 -22.98 37.56
N GLU A 423 -3.82 -23.67 38.21
CA GLU A 423 -2.45 -23.15 38.36
C GLU A 423 -1.88 -22.83 36.96
N ALA A 424 -1.18 -21.70 36.86
CA ALA A 424 -0.56 -21.25 35.63
C ALA A 424 0.66 -22.12 35.32
N ASP A 425 0.86 -22.48 34.06
CA ASP A 425 2.04 -23.21 33.61
C ASP A 425 3.30 -22.33 33.60
N GLU A 426 4.45 -22.89 33.20
CA GLU A 426 5.74 -22.16 33.09
C GLU A 426 5.68 -20.96 32.14
N ARG A 427 4.65 -20.88 31.29
CA ARG A 427 4.39 -19.79 30.35
C ARG A 427 3.34 -18.82 30.88
N GLY A 428 2.80 -19.02 32.07
CA GLY A 428 1.73 -18.20 32.65
C GLY A 428 0.34 -18.49 32.09
N ALA A 429 0.16 -19.53 31.26
CA ALA A 429 -1.13 -19.90 30.71
C ALA A 429 -1.93 -20.77 31.69
N VAL A 430 -3.24 -20.57 31.73
CA VAL A 430 -4.18 -21.36 32.55
C VAL A 430 -5.04 -22.25 31.66
N SER A 431 -5.36 -23.44 32.16
CA SER A 431 -6.35 -24.33 31.55
C SER A 431 -7.76 -23.90 32.01
N CYS A 432 -8.63 -23.60 31.06
CA CYS A 432 -10.04 -23.36 31.28
C CYS A 432 -10.84 -24.63 31.04
N ARG A 433 -11.56 -25.08 32.09
CA ARG A 433 -12.58 -26.14 32.01
C ARG A 433 -13.93 -25.52 32.36
N GLY A 434 -14.79 -25.33 31.37
CA GLY A 434 -16.04 -24.57 31.57
C GLY A 434 -15.79 -23.06 31.56
N GLY A 435 -16.54 -22.34 30.73
CA GLY A 435 -16.44 -20.88 30.69
C GLY A 435 -17.37 -20.23 29.67
N ASP A 436 -17.82 -19.02 29.98
CA ASP A 436 -18.67 -18.22 29.09
C ASP A 436 -17.79 -17.46 28.09
N ILE A 437 -18.03 -17.64 26.78
CA ILE A 437 -17.36 -16.85 25.75
C ILE A 437 -17.93 -15.43 25.81
N LEU A 438 -17.09 -14.47 26.19
CA LEU A 438 -17.46 -13.06 26.30
C LEU A 438 -17.26 -12.33 24.97
N TYR A 439 -16.11 -12.55 24.34
CA TYR A 439 -15.69 -11.85 23.13
C TYR A 439 -15.19 -12.86 22.10
N HIS A 440 -15.54 -12.65 20.84
CA HIS A 440 -14.91 -13.29 19.69
C HIS A 440 -14.65 -12.24 18.62
N GLY A 441 -13.39 -12.02 18.27
CA GLY A 441 -12.97 -10.97 17.34
C GLY A 441 -11.46 -10.92 17.16
N ASN A 442 -10.91 -9.76 16.80
CA ASN A 442 -9.47 -9.53 16.62
C ASN A 442 -8.73 -9.21 17.94
N LEU A 443 -7.39 -9.20 17.91
CA LEU A 443 -6.55 -8.96 19.09
C LEU A 443 -6.70 -7.53 19.62
N ARG A 444 -6.82 -6.52 18.75
CA ARG A 444 -7.03 -5.13 19.18
C ARG A 444 -8.30 -4.97 20.01
N GLY A 445 -9.43 -5.52 19.57
CA GLY A 445 -10.69 -5.45 20.30
C GLY A 445 -10.64 -6.25 21.60
N ALA A 446 -9.90 -7.36 21.63
CA ALA A 446 -9.67 -8.14 22.86
C ALA A 446 -8.82 -7.36 23.88
N VAL A 447 -7.71 -6.76 23.46
CA VAL A 447 -6.86 -5.92 24.31
C VAL A 447 -7.66 -4.71 24.81
N ALA A 448 -8.40 -4.03 23.94
CA ALA A 448 -9.24 -2.90 24.34
C ALA A 448 -10.33 -3.30 25.33
N ALA A 449 -10.94 -4.48 25.16
CA ALA A 449 -11.89 -5.05 26.11
C ALA A 449 -11.25 -5.33 27.47
N LEU A 450 -10.08 -5.98 27.49
CA LEU A 450 -9.34 -6.27 28.72
C LEU A 450 -8.97 -4.97 29.47
N VAL A 451 -8.49 -3.95 28.76
CA VAL A 451 -8.17 -2.64 29.34
C VAL A 451 -9.42 -1.97 29.90
N ALA A 452 -10.54 -2.00 29.19
CA ALA A 452 -11.82 -1.49 29.68
C ALA A 452 -12.37 -2.27 30.89
N MET A 453 -11.98 -3.54 31.04
CA MET A 453 -12.26 -4.36 32.23
C MET A 453 -11.26 -4.13 33.38
N GLY A 454 -10.26 -3.25 33.20
CA GLY A 454 -9.28 -2.88 34.22
C GLY A 454 -7.93 -3.60 34.14
N ALA A 455 -7.64 -4.31 33.05
CA ALA A 455 -6.33 -4.90 32.82
C ALA A 455 -5.29 -3.83 32.46
N ASP A 456 -4.11 -3.92 33.07
CA ASP A 456 -2.98 -3.05 32.76
C ASP A 456 -2.27 -3.52 31.47
N PRO A 457 -2.22 -2.69 30.40
CA PRO A 457 -1.53 -3.03 29.15
C PRO A 457 -0.03 -3.28 29.32
N GLU A 458 0.65 -2.58 30.23
CA GLU A 458 2.11 -2.73 30.43
C GLU A 458 2.45 -4.06 31.12
N GLY A 459 1.50 -4.61 31.88
CA GLY A 459 1.63 -5.91 32.53
C GLY A 459 1.16 -7.10 31.68
N MET A 460 0.75 -6.91 30.42
CA MET A 460 0.35 -8.01 29.52
C MET A 460 1.59 -8.71 28.93
N GLY A 461 1.55 -10.03 28.74
CA GLY A 461 2.63 -10.80 28.10
C GLY A 461 2.63 -10.72 26.57
N LEU A 462 2.04 -9.65 26.03
CA LEU A 462 1.83 -9.40 24.60
C LEU A 462 2.84 -8.36 24.12
N ASP A 463 3.36 -8.49 22.89
CA ASP A 463 4.24 -7.47 22.33
C ASP A 463 3.39 -6.30 21.79
N ILE A 464 3.15 -5.28 22.62
CA ILE A 464 2.28 -4.14 22.28
C ILE A 464 3.11 -2.86 22.13
N ALA A 465 2.92 -2.13 21.03
CA ALA A 465 3.40 -0.75 20.88
C ALA A 465 2.24 0.20 20.59
N LEU A 466 2.20 1.32 21.33
CA LEU A 466 1.23 2.39 21.15
C LEU A 466 1.96 3.68 20.80
N ALA A 467 1.53 4.35 19.74
CA ALA A 467 2.04 5.64 19.33
C ALA A 467 0.90 6.65 19.18
N GLY A 468 1.14 7.87 19.65
CA GLY A 468 0.21 9.00 19.55
C GLY A 468 0.03 9.52 18.12
N GLU A 469 -0.54 10.72 18.00
CA GLU A 469 -0.75 11.38 16.71
C GLU A 469 0.58 11.56 15.95
N GLY A 470 0.63 11.12 14.69
CA GLY A 470 1.82 11.22 13.85
C GLY A 470 2.99 10.33 14.26
N GLY A 471 2.86 9.57 15.36
CA GLY A 471 3.92 8.71 15.88
C GLY A 471 4.09 7.40 15.10
N VAL A 472 5.25 6.76 15.27
CA VAL A 472 5.56 5.44 14.71
C VAL A 472 5.50 4.39 15.81
N ALA A 473 4.55 3.47 15.71
CA ALA A 473 4.50 2.25 16.53
C ALA A 473 5.08 1.10 15.72
N ARG A 474 6.13 0.45 16.24
CA ARG A 474 6.71 -0.73 15.62
C ARG A 474 6.86 -1.86 16.62
N VAL A 475 6.37 -3.04 16.23
CA VAL A 475 6.64 -4.28 16.93
C VAL A 475 7.24 -5.28 15.95
N ASN A 476 8.52 -5.60 16.16
CA ASN A 476 9.15 -6.77 15.56
C ASN A 476 9.14 -7.86 16.63
N PRO A 477 8.25 -8.88 16.58
CA PRO A 477 8.28 -9.92 17.59
C PRO A 477 9.65 -10.60 17.56
N GLY A 478 10.34 -10.60 18.70
CA GLY A 478 11.55 -11.38 18.88
C GLY A 478 11.21 -12.85 18.67
N ARG A 479 11.95 -13.55 17.81
CA ARG A 479 11.91 -15.02 17.77
C ARG A 479 12.23 -15.52 19.18
N ASN A 480 11.39 -16.36 19.73
CA ASN A 480 11.49 -16.88 21.10
C ASN A 480 12.95 -17.26 21.46
N PRO A 481 13.58 -16.62 22.46
CA PRO A 481 14.89 -17.02 22.96
C PRO A 481 14.69 -18.18 23.93
N ALA A 482 14.55 -19.39 23.41
CA ALA A 482 14.61 -20.60 24.23
C ALA A 482 15.59 -21.59 23.60
N GLY A 483 16.87 -21.45 23.97
CA GLY A 483 17.89 -22.49 23.79
C GLY A 483 19.21 -22.01 23.18
N GLY A 484 20.06 -21.35 23.98
CA GLY A 484 21.45 -21.07 23.62
C GLY A 484 22.03 -19.88 24.40
N SER A 485 22.85 -20.16 25.40
CA SER A 485 23.44 -19.22 26.37
C SER A 485 24.10 -17.97 25.77
N PRO A 486 24.19 -16.86 26.56
CA PRO A 486 24.89 -15.65 26.15
C PRO A 486 26.40 -15.88 26.24
N MET A 487 27.12 -15.74 25.13
CA MET A 487 28.56 -15.51 25.19
C MET A 487 28.96 -14.35 24.28
N ALA A 488 29.45 -13.32 24.98
CA ALA A 488 30.57 -12.47 24.63
C ALA A 488 30.51 -11.72 23.29
N SER A 489 30.15 -10.45 23.42
CA SER A 489 30.94 -9.37 22.82
C SER A 489 32.44 -9.64 22.98
N GLN A 490 33.16 -9.87 21.87
CA GLN A 490 34.54 -9.41 21.67
C GLN A 490 35.06 -9.83 20.27
N GLY A 491 35.54 -8.84 19.52
CA GLY A 491 36.82 -8.99 18.84
C GLY A 491 36.82 -9.18 17.32
N VAL A 492 37.42 -8.17 16.67
CA VAL A 492 38.40 -8.28 15.58
C VAL A 492 37.86 -8.44 14.15
N MET A 493 38.09 -7.35 13.40
CA MET A 493 38.23 -7.32 11.94
C MET A 493 39.31 -8.31 11.49
N GLU A 494 39.02 -9.16 10.51
CA GLU A 494 40.01 -9.54 9.48
C GLU A 494 39.27 -9.67 8.13
N GLU A 495 39.82 -8.98 7.14
CA GLU A 495 39.53 -9.13 5.72
C GLU A 495 39.98 -10.52 5.25
N ASP A 496 39.20 -11.21 4.40
CA ASP A 496 39.76 -11.75 3.17
C ASP A 496 38.69 -12.29 2.21
N GLU A 497 39.07 -12.24 0.93
CA GLU A 497 38.38 -12.67 -0.29
C GLU A 497 37.78 -14.09 -0.20
N THR A 498 36.60 -14.31 -0.79
CA THR A 498 36.07 -15.59 -1.35
C THR A 498 34.62 -15.33 -1.81
N ASP A 499 34.25 -15.38 -3.10
CA ASP A 499 34.08 -16.52 -4.03
C ASP A 499 32.60 -16.48 -4.51
N PRO A 500 32.26 -16.35 -5.81
CA PRO A 500 30.89 -16.02 -6.24
C PRO A 500 29.85 -17.14 -6.16
N ASP A 501 30.19 -18.33 -5.64
CA ASP A 501 29.38 -19.53 -5.81
C ASP A 501 28.82 -20.18 -4.52
N ASN A 502 28.76 -19.45 -3.39
CA ASN A 502 28.20 -20.00 -2.14
C ASN A 502 26.93 -19.30 -1.63
N TRP A 503 25.89 -19.24 -2.48
CA TRP A 503 24.49 -18.99 -2.07
C TRP A 503 23.72 -20.28 -1.71
N ALA A 504 24.42 -21.39 -1.47
CA ALA A 504 23.84 -22.55 -0.82
C ALA A 504 24.10 -22.45 0.68
N ASP A 505 23.06 -22.64 1.49
CA ASP A 505 23.09 -22.76 2.96
C ASP A 505 23.03 -21.50 3.84
N VAL A 506 22.31 -20.46 3.41
CA VAL A 506 21.50 -19.69 4.38
C VAL A 506 20.10 -20.32 4.41
N PRO A 507 19.66 -20.95 5.51
CA PRO A 507 18.33 -21.52 5.58
C PRO A 507 17.29 -20.39 5.71
N MET A 508 16.97 -19.73 4.60
CA MET A 508 15.66 -19.12 4.38
C MET A 508 14.66 -20.24 4.14
N LEU A 509 14.18 -20.82 5.25
CA LEU A 509 13.12 -21.82 5.26
C LEU A 509 11.96 -21.36 6.16
N THR A 510 10.88 -21.02 5.44
CA THR A 510 9.48 -21.42 5.64
C THR A 510 8.80 -20.95 6.93
N GLY A 511 7.64 -20.28 6.84
CA GLY A 511 6.45 -20.84 6.19
C GLY A 511 5.86 -22.01 6.99
N ASP A 512 6.15 -22.08 8.29
CA ASP A 512 5.58 -23.10 9.18
C ASP A 512 4.44 -22.52 10.03
N PRO A 513 3.16 -22.87 9.77
CA PRO A 513 2.04 -22.55 10.66
C PRO A 513 2.18 -23.20 12.06
N ALA A 514 3.18 -24.05 12.28
CA ALA A 514 3.55 -24.61 13.58
C ALA A 514 4.66 -23.81 14.31
N ARG A 515 5.11 -22.66 13.80
CA ARG A 515 6.03 -21.78 14.53
C ARG A 515 5.27 -20.76 15.39
N PRO A 516 5.11 -21.01 16.70
CA PRO A 516 4.47 -20.07 17.61
C PRO A 516 5.21 -18.73 17.65
N MET A 517 4.56 -17.65 17.20
CA MET A 517 5.00 -16.28 17.51
C MET A 517 4.15 -15.73 18.65
N ARG A 518 4.75 -14.84 19.45
CA ARG A 518 3.99 -14.09 20.45
C ARG A 518 3.02 -13.17 19.72
N PRO A 519 1.75 -13.07 20.16
CA PRO A 519 0.81 -12.09 19.65
C PRO A 519 1.40 -10.69 19.81
N SER A 520 1.35 -9.94 18.72
CA SER A 520 1.91 -8.61 18.63
C SER A 520 0.89 -7.63 18.07
N LEU A 521 0.88 -6.41 18.60
CA LEU A 521 -0.06 -5.36 18.24
C LEU A 521 0.66 -4.01 18.19
N ALA A 522 0.66 -3.35 17.03
CA ALA A 522 1.07 -1.95 16.90
C ALA A 522 -0.16 -1.09 16.63
N VAL A 523 -0.36 -0.04 17.44
CA VAL A 523 -1.43 0.95 17.24
C VAL A 523 -0.83 2.33 17.14
N ALA A 524 -1.16 3.05 16.07
CA ALA A 524 -0.74 4.43 15.85
C ALA A 524 -1.95 5.36 15.72
N GLY A 525 -1.76 6.64 16.08
CA GLY A 525 -2.80 7.66 16.03
C GLY A 525 -3.30 8.03 14.62
N PRO A 526 -4.14 9.07 14.49
CA PRO A 526 -4.82 9.48 13.25
C PRO A 526 -3.94 9.54 11.99
N ALA A 527 -2.75 10.13 12.09
CA ALA A 527 -1.76 10.24 11.01
C ALA A 527 -0.48 9.42 11.28
N GLY A 528 -0.54 8.47 12.22
CA GLY A 528 0.62 7.68 12.64
C GLY A 528 0.92 6.50 11.73
N ILE A 529 2.05 5.85 11.99
CA ILE A 529 2.54 4.68 11.25
C ILE A 529 2.59 3.50 12.22
N ALA A 530 1.85 2.43 11.94
CA ALA A 530 1.89 1.19 12.70
C ALA A 530 2.54 0.09 11.86
N ILE A 531 3.56 -0.59 12.40
CA ILE A 531 4.27 -1.68 11.73
C ILE A 531 4.30 -2.88 12.67
N CYS A 532 3.77 -4.02 12.23
CA CYS A 532 3.68 -5.21 13.06
C CYS A 532 3.68 -6.48 12.19
N ALA A 533 4.27 -7.57 12.67
CA ALA A 533 4.01 -8.89 12.08
C ALA A 533 2.64 -9.45 12.49
N GLY A 534 2.14 -9.15 13.69
CA GLY A 534 0.80 -9.53 14.11
C GLY A 534 -0.28 -8.60 13.54
N GLU A 535 -0.73 -7.65 14.36
CA GLU A 535 -1.76 -6.68 13.98
C GLU A 535 -1.20 -5.25 13.96
N ALA A 536 -1.32 -4.56 12.83
CA ALA A 536 -0.97 -3.15 12.69
C ALA A 536 -2.25 -2.32 12.49
N HIS A 537 -2.47 -1.33 13.34
CA HIS A 537 -3.64 -0.46 13.28
C HIS A 537 -3.23 1.01 13.27
N ALA A 538 -3.70 1.76 12.28
CA ALA A 538 -3.50 3.21 12.24
C ALA A 538 -4.84 3.94 12.09
N GLY A 539 -4.85 5.23 12.41
CA GLY A 539 -6.06 6.06 12.30
C GLY A 539 -6.42 6.46 10.87
N ALA A 540 -7.25 7.50 10.75
CA ALA A 540 -7.96 7.84 9.50
C ALA A 540 -7.08 8.26 8.32
N ASP A 541 -5.88 8.80 8.57
CA ASP A 541 -4.95 9.29 7.55
C ASP A 541 -3.58 8.59 7.62
N GLY A 542 -3.46 7.63 8.55
CA GLY A 542 -2.23 6.93 8.90
C GLY A 542 -1.87 5.78 7.95
N VAL A 543 -0.81 5.07 8.31
CA VAL A 543 -0.34 3.89 7.58
C VAL A 543 -0.24 2.70 8.51
N ALA A 544 -0.90 1.60 8.19
CA ALA A 544 -0.69 0.32 8.84
C ALA A 544 0.06 -0.60 7.88
N TRP A 545 1.17 -1.16 8.34
CA TRP A 545 1.96 -2.12 7.62
C TRP A 545 2.03 -3.43 8.39
N ALA A 546 1.38 -4.45 7.85
CA ALA A 546 1.49 -5.81 8.32
C ALA A 546 2.64 -6.53 7.59
N LEU A 547 3.61 -7.02 8.35
CA LEU A 547 4.62 -7.94 7.85
C LEU A 547 3.98 -9.33 7.72
N ASP A 548 4.56 -10.17 6.86
CA ASP A 548 4.17 -11.57 6.67
C ASP A 548 2.64 -11.82 6.52
N ARG A 549 2.04 -12.62 7.41
CA ARG A 549 0.59 -12.96 7.42
C ARG A 549 -0.24 -12.06 8.32
N GLY A 550 0.33 -10.96 8.82
CA GLY A 550 -0.36 -10.02 9.70
C GLY A 550 -1.59 -9.34 9.11
N SER A 551 -2.32 -8.63 9.98
CA SER A 551 -3.46 -7.81 9.60
C SER A 551 -3.12 -6.33 9.72
N ALA A 552 -3.18 -5.59 8.61
CA ALA A 552 -3.07 -4.15 8.56
C ALA A 552 -4.46 -3.53 8.47
N ARG A 553 -4.80 -2.62 9.38
CA ARG A 553 -6.11 -1.96 9.41
C ARG A 553 -5.96 -0.46 9.56
N VAL A 554 -6.60 0.28 8.67
CA VAL A 554 -6.66 1.74 8.70
C VAL A 554 -8.09 2.22 8.50
N LEU A 555 -8.39 3.37 9.08
CA LEU A 555 -9.68 4.02 8.92
C LEU A 555 -9.62 5.07 7.80
N GLY A 556 -10.76 5.67 7.47
CA GLY A 556 -10.82 6.86 6.62
C GLY A 556 -10.15 6.73 5.25
N CYS A 557 -9.14 7.57 5.01
CA CYS A 557 -8.36 7.65 3.78
C CYS A 557 -6.92 7.13 3.89
N GLY A 558 -6.60 6.43 4.98
CA GLY A 558 -5.29 5.86 5.28
C GLY A 558 -4.88 4.72 4.33
N ILE A 559 -3.68 4.20 4.57
CA ILE A 559 -3.08 3.14 3.75
C ILE A 559 -2.82 1.88 4.59
N ALA A 560 -3.44 0.77 4.23
CA ALA A 560 -3.14 -0.55 4.77
C ALA A 560 -2.28 -1.34 3.77
N VAL A 561 -1.13 -1.81 4.21
CA VAL A 561 -0.21 -2.63 3.42
C VAL A 561 -0.03 -3.98 4.11
N GLY A 562 -0.15 -5.07 3.36
CA GLY A 562 0.13 -6.43 3.83
C GLY A 562 0.83 -7.26 2.76
N ALA A 563 1.24 -8.49 3.10
CA ALA A 563 1.88 -9.42 2.16
C ALA A 563 1.07 -10.70 1.96
N PHE A 564 0.82 -11.46 3.02
CA PHE A 564 0.12 -12.75 2.96
C PHE A 564 -1.15 -12.80 3.82
N GLY A 565 -1.42 -11.76 4.59
CA GLY A 565 -2.57 -11.66 5.48
C GLY A 565 -3.68 -10.76 4.95
N GLN A 566 -4.12 -9.81 5.79
CA GLN A 566 -5.22 -8.90 5.49
C GLN A 566 -4.74 -7.45 5.46
N ALA A 567 -5.23 -6.68 4.49
CA ALA A 567 -5.13 -5.23 4.46
C ALA A 567 -6.55 -4.67 4.35
N VAL A 568 -6.99 -3.92 5.36
CA VAL A 568 -8.33 -3.34 5.42
C VAL A 568 -8.21 -1.84 5.56
N ALA A 569 -8.80 -1.09 4.63
CA ALA A 569 -8.83 0.36 4.66
C ALA A 569 -10.26 0.92 4.66
N GLY A 570 -10.39 2.16 5.11
CA GLY A 570 -11.67 2.86 5.21
C GLY A 570 -12.29 3.22 3.85
N SER A 571 -13.31 4.09 3.91
CA SER A 571 -14.16 4.47 2.78
C SER A 571 -13.40 5.06 1.58
N ASP A 572 -12.30 5.78 1.82
CA ASP A 572 -11.49 6.46 0.80
C ASP A 572 -10.02 6.03 0.87
N GLY A 573 -9.76 4.91 1.55
CA GLY A 573 -8.43 4.40 1.82
C GLY A 573 -7.86 3.53 0.71
N ILE A 574 -6.62 3.11 0.91
CA ILE A 574 -5.89 2.20 0.02
C ILE A 574 -5.55 0.94 0.81
N ALA A 575 -6.00 -0.21 0.34
CA ALA A 575 -5.57 -1.51 0.85
C ALA A 575 -4.75 -2.21 -0.22
N TRP A 576 -3.52 -2.58 0.10
CA TRP A 576 -2.61 -3.24 -0.82
C TRP A 576 -1.98 -4.48 -0.21
N ILE A 577 -2.20 -5.61 -0.87
CA ILE A 577 -1.47 -6.85 -0.60
C ILE A 577 -0.38 -6.96 -1.66
N ARG A 578 0.88 -6.86 -1.23
CA ARG A 578 2.07 -7.03 -2.07
C ARG A 578 2.34 -8.51 -2.37
N ASP A 579 3.00 -8.81 -3.48
CA ASP A 579 3.63 -10.11 -3.72
C ASP A 579 5.12 -9.99 -3.40
N PRO A 580 5.57 -10.41 -2.20
CA PRO A 580 6.96 -10.21 -1.79
C PRO A 580 7.94 -11.18 -2.48
N THR A 581 7.49 -12.30 -3.07
CA THR A 581 8.42 -13.33 -3.56
C THR A 581 8.62 -13.28 -5.08
N GLY A 582 7.65 -12.75 -5.84
CA GLY A 582 7.68 -12.77 -7.31
C GLY A 582 7.85 -14.17 -7.91
N ARG A 583 7.67 -15.24 -7.13
CA ARG A 583 8.04 -16.63 -7.42
C ARG A 583 6.87 -17.60 -7.37
N TRP A 584 5.64 -17.11 -7.38
CA TRP A 584 4.48 -17.99 -7.29
C TRP A 584 4.07 -18.51 -8.67
N GLY A 585 4.72 -19.60 -9.08
CA GLY A 585 4.19 -20.49 -10.11
C GLY A 585 2.97 -21.30 -9.62
N PRO A 586 2.35 -22.13 -10.49
CA PRO A 586 1.11 -22.87 -10.22
C PRO A 586 1.11 -23.78 -8.98
N LEU A 587 2.29 -24.08 -8.42
CA LEU A 587 2.52 -25.00 -7.30
C LEU A 587 2.20 -24.41 -5.92
N GLY A 588 2.09 -23.09 -5.79
CA GLY A 588 1.86 -22.45 -4.51
C GLY A 588 0.40 -22.41 -4.03
N ARG A 589 -0.53 -22.94 -4.83
CA ARG A 589 -1.95 -23.06 -4.47
C ARG A 589 -2.24 -23.98 -3.27
N ARG A 590 -1.25 -24.72 -2.75
CA ARG A 590 -1.49 -25.89 -1.87
C ARG A 590 -1.22 -25.72 -0.37
N SER A 591 -0.69 -24.59 0.11
CA SER A 591 -0.29 -24.48 1.55
C SER A 591 -0.68 -23.17 2.27
N LEU A 592 -1.76 -22.52 1.86
CA LEU A 592 -2.23 -21.28 2.52
C LEU A 592 -3.69 -21.48 2.93
N GLY A 593 -3.97 -21.59 4.24
CA GLY A 593 -5.31 -21.88 4.76
C GLY A 593 -6.36 -20.85 4.37
N VAL A 594 -6.01 -19.56 4.33
CA VAL A 594 -6.87 -18.45 3.90
C VAL A 594 -6.12 -17.63 2.83
N PRO A 595 -6.72 -17.31 1.68
CA PRO A 595 -6.08 -16.48 0.67
C PRO A 595 -5.92 -15.04 1.19
N PRO A 596 -4.86 -14.32 0.80
CA PRO A 596 -4.64 -12.95 1.24
C PRO A 596 -5.77 -12.02 0.76
N GLN A 597 -6.09 -10.99 1.54
CA GLN A 597 -7.27 -10.16 1.32
C GLN A 597 -6.95 -8.67 1.42
N ALA A 598 -7.30 -7.90 0.37
CA ALA A 598 -7.35 -6.45 0.38
C ALA A 598 -8.81 -6.02 0.42
N GLU A 599 -9.22 -5.24 1.41
CA GLU A 599 -10.60 -4.78 1.57
C GLU A 599 -10.65 -3.26 1.77
N VAL A 600 -11.57 -2.61 1.06
CA VAL A 600 -11.79 -1.17 1.17
C VAL A 600 -13.27 -0.81 1.21
N GLY A 601 -13.56 0.36 1.76
CA GLY A 601 -14.91 0.92 1.77
C GLY A 601 -15.36 1.52 0.43
N SER A 602 -16.32 2.45 0.48
CA SER A 602 -17.21 2.81 -0.62
C SER A 602 -16.58 3.49 -1.86
N ARG A 603 -15.39 4.07 -1.74
CA ARG A 603 -14.65 4.76 -2.81
C ARG A 603 -13.15 4.46 -2.76
N GLY A 604 -12.74 3.49 -1.95
CA GLY A 604 -11.35 3.13 -1.75
C GLY A 604 -10.78 2.30 -2.90
N LEU A 605 -9.50 1.97 -2.77
CA LEU A 605 -8.75 1.15 -3.70
C LEU A 605 -8.20 -0.10 -3.00
N ALA A 606 -8.71 -1.27 -3.36
CA ALA A 606 -8.18 -2.57 -2.96
C ALA A 606 -7.35 -3.15 -4.11
N VAL A 607 -6.07 -3.43 -3.87
CA VAL A 607 -5.18 -4.09 -4.84
C VAL A 607 -4.57 -5.33 -4.19
N CYS A 608 -4.74 -6.48 -4.81
CA CYS A 608 -4.10 -7.72 -4.40
C CYS A 608 -3.15 -8.20 -5.51
N ALA A 609 -1.85 -8.06 -5.28
CA ALA A 609 -0.83 -8.58 -6.17
C ALA A 609 -0.56 -10.07 -5.93
N ALA A 610 -0.90 -10.59 -4.74
CA ALA A 610 -0.63 -11.97 -4.37
C ALA A 610 -1.51 -12.98 -5.13
N PRO A 611 -0.93 -14.10 -5.60
CA PRO A 611 -1.65 -15.11 -6.37
C PRO A 611 -2.84 -15.73 -5.62
N GLY A 612 -3.99 -15.78 -6.30
CA GLY A 612 -5.21 -16.35 -5.72
C GLY A 612 -5.82 -15.54 -4.58
N GLY A 613 -5.30 -14.33 -4.35
CA GLY A 613 -5.81 -13.42 -3.35
C GLY A 613 -7.16 -12.80 -3.72
N ARG A 614 -7.71 -12.03 -2.79
CA ARG A 614 -8.99 -11.36 -2.94
C ARG A 614 -8.82 -9.86 -2.80
N ALA A 615 -9.45 -9.11 -3.70
CA ALA A 615 -9.64 -7.68 -3.56
C ALA A 615 -11.14 -7.40 -3.49
N THR A 616 -11.60 -6.73 -2.43
CA THR A 616 -13.00 -6.40 -2.22
C THR A 616 -13.14 -4.90 -2.00
N ALA A 617 -13.99 -4.26 -2.78
CA ALA A 617 -14.30 -2.84 -2.63
C ALA A 617 -15.81 -2.65 -2.47
N ALA A 618 -16.23 -1.87 -1.47
CA ALA A 618 -17.64 -1.54 -1.31
C ALA A 618 -18.11 -0.48 -2.32
N ALA A 619 -19.40 -0.46 -2.63
CA ALA A 619 -20.06 0.52 -3.50
C ALA A 619 -19.21 0.90 -4.74
N ALA A 620 -18.86 2.17 -4.88
CA ALA A 620 -18.15 2.75 -6.02
C ALA A 620 -16.62 2.57 -5.97
N GLY A 621 -16.10 1.75 -5.07
CA GLY A 621 -14.68 1.47 -4.92
C GLY A 621 -14.09 0.63 -6.05
N ILE A 622 -12.77 0.50 -6.04
CA ILE A 622 -11.98 -0.18 -7.07
C ILE A 622 -11.30 -1.39 -6.44
N ALA A 623 -11.52 -2.57 -7.02
CA ALA A 623 -10.88 -3.81 -6.65
C ALA A 623 -10.04 -4.34 -7.83
N VAL A 624 -8.75 -4.54 -7.62
CA VAL A 624 -7.81 -5.04 -8.63
C VAL A 624 -7.10 -6.27 -8.09
N VAL A 625 -7.09 -7.33 -8.89
CA VAL A 625 -6.29 -8.53 -8.62
C VAL A 625 -5.33 -8.74 -9.77
N ALA A 626 -4.04 -8.79 -9.46
CA ALA A 626 -3.00 -9.00 -10.47
C ALA A 626 -3.00 -10.45 -10.95
N GLU A 627 -2.92 -11.42 -10.03
CA GLU A 627 -2.58 -12.82 -10.37
C GLU A 627 -3.61 -13.86 -9.94
N GLY A 628 -4.71 -13.99 -10.68
CA GLY A 628 -5.77 -14.96 -10.36
C GLY A 628 -6.39 -14.74 -8.98
N GLY A 629 -7.51 -15.39 -8.67
CA GLY A 629 -8.29 -15.11 -7.45
C GLY A 629 -9.56 -14.32 -7.77
N SER A 630 -9.97 -13.40 -6.90
CA SER A 630 -11.26 -12.71 -7.06
C SER A 630 -11.20 -11.21 -6.76
N ALA A 631 -11.59 -10.41 -7.75
CA ALA A 631 -11.86 -8.98 -7.58
C ALA A 631 -13.37 -8.78 -7.46
N THR A 632 -13.85 -8.16 -6.38
CA THR A 632 -15.28 -7.90 -6.16
C THR A 632 -15.51 -6.44 -5.85
N CYS A 633 -16.46 -5.82 -6.53
CA CYS A 633 -16.87 -4.45 -6.25
C CYS A 633 -18.38 -4.33 -6.01
N GLY A 634 -18.79 -3.30 -5.28
CA GLY A 634 -20.20 -2.97 -5.07
C GLY A 634 -20.84 -2.23 -6.26
N ALA A 635 -21.99 -1.59 -6.00
CA ALA A 635 -22.71 -0.83 -7.02
C ALA A 635 -21.90 0.38 -7.51
N LEU A 636 -21.90 0.62 -8.82
CA LEU A 636 -21.09 1.63 -9.51
C LEU A 636 -19.56 1.41 -9.37
N GLY A 637 -19.11 0.30 -8.79
CA GLY A 637 -17.69 0.01 -8.57
C GLY A 637 -16.95 -0.46 -9.81
N LEU A 638 -15.69 -0.84 -9.60
CA LEU A 638 -14.84 -1.44 -10.63
C LEU A 638 -14.12 -2.67 -10.08
N ALA A 639 -14.26 -3.81 -10.75
CA ALA A 639 -13.54 -5.04 -10.46
C ALA A 639 -12.66 -5.43 -11.66
N VAL A 640 -11.35 -5.61 -11.43
CA VAL A 640 -10.37 -5.90 -12.49
C VAL A 640 -9.52 -7.11 -12.14
N CYS A 641 -9.45 -8.07 -13.07
CA CYS A 641 -8.48 -9.16 -13.04
C CYS A 641 -7.49 -9.02 -14.20
N LEU A 642 -6.21 -8.78 -13.89
CA LEU A 642 -5.18 -8.50 -14.90
C LEU A 642 -4.59 -9.75 -15.54
N ARG A 643 -4.46 -10.86 -14.78
CA ARG A 643 -3.95 -12.13 -15.32
C ARG A 643 -4.99 -13.25 -15.32
N SER A 644 -4.57 -14.40 -15.81
CA SER A 644 -5.46 -15.51 -16.11
C SER A 644 -6.04 -16.19 -14.87
N GLY A 645 -7.26 -16.70 -14.99
CA GLY A 645 -7.86 -17.60 -14.00
C GLY A 645 -8.50 -16.91 -12.78
N GLY A 646 -8.69 -15.59 -12.85
CA GLY A 646 -9.44 -14.82 -11.86
C GLY A 646 -10.96 -14.78 -12.11
N LEU A 647 -11.70 -14.26 -11.14
CA LEU A 647 -13.11 -13.88 -11.24
C LEU A 647 -13.25 -12.39 -10.91
N ALA A 648 -13.73 -11.60 -11.87
CA ALA A 648 -14.15 -10.22 -11.64
C ALA A 648 -15.68 -10.19 -11.42
N SER A 649 -16.11 -9.73 -10.25
CA SER A 649 -17.51 -9.67 -9.84
C SER A 649 -17.94 -8.22 -9.62
N ALA A 650 -18.92 -7.77 -10.38
CA ALA A 650 -19.43 -6.39 -10.35
C ALA A 650 -20.82 -6.29 -9.72
N GLY A 651 -21.03 -5.27 -8.87
CA GLY A 651 -22.36 -4.92 -8.38
C GLY A 651 -23.26 -4.30 -9.46
N ARG A 652 -24.38 -3.70 -9.03
CA ARG A 652 -25.31 -3.02 -9.94
C ARG A 652 -24.64 -1.84 -10.63
N ASP A 653 -24.83 -1.70 -11.94
CA ASP A 653 -24.28 -0.61 -12.76
C ASP A 653 -22.75 -0.42 -12.61
N ALA A 654 -22.06 -1.48 -12.18
CA ALA A 654 -20.61 -1.49 -11.98
C ALA A 654 -19.92 -2.10 -13.20
N VAL A 655 -18.58 -2.14 -13.18
CA VAL A 655 -17.77 -2.68 -14.28
C VAL A 655 -16.94 -3.86 -13.79
N ALA A 656 -16.99 -4.98 -14.52
CA ALA A 656 -16.10 -6.12 -14.32
C ALA A 656 -15.24 -6.33 -15.57
N VAL A 657 -13.92 -6.30 -15.40
CA VAL A 657 -12.94 -6.50 -16.47
C VAL A 657 -12.05 -7.70 -16.14
N ALA A 658 -11.93 -8.65 -17.06
CA ALA A 658 -11.01 -9.78 -16.91
C ALA A 658 -10.15 -9.99 -18.16
N ALA A 659 -8.83 -9.88 -18.02
CA ALA A 659 -7.90 -10.08 -19.14
C ALA A 659 -7.95 -11.50 -19.71
N ARG A 660 -8.09 -12.53 -18.86
CA ARG A 660 -8.28 -13.94 -19.25
C ARG A 660 -8.95 -14.70 -18.09
N GLY A 661 -10.21 -14.43 -17.82
CA GLY A 661 -10.87 -14.95 -16.63
C GLY A 661 -12.37 -15.03 -16.75
N ASN A 662 -13.01 -15.16 -15.60
CA ASN A 662 -14.45 -15.16 -15.50
C ASN A 662 -14.91 -13.75 -15.11
N VAL A 663 -16.06 -13.37 -15.63
CA VAL A 663 -16.76 -12.15 -15.26
C VAL A 663 -18.16 -12.50 -14.79
N CYS A 664 -18.65 -11.81 -13.77
CA CYS A 664 -20.05 -11.85 -13.36
C CYS A 664 -20.48 -10.49 -12.86
N GLY A 665 -21.79 -10.29 -12.77
CA GLY A 665 -22.31 -9.11 -12.09
C GLY A 665 -23.81 -9.15 -11.84
N LEU A 666 -24.29 -8.07 -11.26
CA LEU A 666 -25.71 -7.79 -11.04
C LEU A 666 -26.28 -6.95 -12.19
N THR A 667 -27.58 -6.65 -12.15
CA THR A 667 -28.30 -5.85 -13.17
C THR A 667 -27.51 -4.61 -13.61
N GLY A 668 -27.42 -4.37 -14.91
CA GLY A 668 -26.77 -3.19 -15.48
C GLY A 668 -25.24 -3.21 -15.42
N ALA A 669 -24.61 -4.23 -14.80
CA ALA A 669 -23.17 -4.34 -14.79
C ALA A 669 -22.62 -4.54 -16.22
N LEU A 670 -21.56 -3.80 -16.54
CA LEU A 670 -20.81 -3.98 -17.78
C LEU A 670 -19.72 -5.02 -17.57
N LEU A 671 -19.83 -6.12 -18.31
CA LEU A 671 -18.83 -7.18 -18.31
C LEU A 671 -17.92 -7.01 -19.53
N VAL A 672 -16.61 -7.07 -19.32
CA VAL A 672 -15.60 -7.02 -20.38
C VAL A 672 -14.57 -8.12 -20.16
N ALA A 673 -14.36 -9.01 -21.13
CA ALA A 673 -13.34 -10.04 -21.01
C ALA A 673 -12.71 -10.35 -22.36
N ARG A 674 -11.47 -10.85 -22.33
CA ARG A 674 -10.77 -11.33 -23.52
C ARG A 674 -11.06 -12.81 -23.75
N ASP A 675 -11.36 -13.18 -24.99
CA ASP A 675 -11.53 -14.57 -25.39
C ASP A 675 -10.18 -15.26 -25.70
N GLU A 676 -10.23 -16.56 -26.04
CA GLU A 676 -9.06 -17.37 -26.40
C GLU A 676 -8.33 -16.86 -27.65
N THR A 677 -9.04 -16.17 -28.56
CA THR A 677 -8.47 -15.59 -29.78
C THR A 677 -7.75 -14.27 -29.51
N GLY A 678 -7.89 -13.74 -28.30
CA GLY A 678 -7.33 -12.45 -27.91
C GLY A 678 -8.27 -11.27 -28.19
N ARG A 679 -9.51 -11.51 -28.61
CA ARG A 679 -10.52 -10.47 -28.86
C ARG A 679 -11.20 -10.07 -27.56
N TRP A 680 -11.42 -8.77 -27.38
CA TRP A 680 -12.22 -8.25 -26.28
C TRP A 680 -13.71 -8.35 -26.59
N VAL A 681 -14.46 -8.95 -25.65
CA VAL A 681 -15.90 -9.14 -25.68
C VAL A 681 -16.51 -8.32 -24.55
N HIS A 682 -17.64 -7.68 -24.81
CA HIS A 682 -18.36 -6.90 -23.80
C HIS A 682 -19.87 -7.16 -23.87
N GLY A 683 -20.57 -6.86 -22.77
CA GLY A 683 -22.01 -7.01 -22.67
C GLY A 683 -22.55 -6.58 -21.31
N ARG A 684 -23.84 -6.29 -21.25
CA ARG A 684 -24.57 -5.83 -20.07
C ARG A 684 -25.43 -6.92 -19.47
N VAL A 685 -25.32 -7.08 -18.15
CA VAL A 685 -26.16 -8.01 -17.38
C VAL A 685 -27.61 -7.54 -17.41
N GLY A 686 -28.53 -8.41 -17.84
CA GLY A 686 -29.96 -8.15 -17.97
C GLY A 686 -30.45 -7.75 -19.36
N GLU A 687 -29.55 -7.39 -20.29
CA GLU A 687 -29.92 -6.95 -21.66
C GLU A 687 -29.39 -7.93 -22.72
N ASP A 688 -28.10 -8.29 -22.68
CA ASP A 688 -27.41 -9.04 -23.75
C ASP A 688 -27.52 -10.58 -23.61
N GLY A 689 -28.62 -11.07 -23.03
CA GLY A 689 -28.78 -12.50 -22.70
C GLY A 689 -27.85 -12.98 -21.57
N ILE A 690 -27.29 -12.04 -20.81
CA ILE A 690 -26.41 -12.29 -19.66
C ILE A 690 -27.24 -12.25 -18.38
N ALA A 691 -27.28 -13.36 -17.66
CA ALA A 691 -28.02 -13.50 -16.41
C ALA A 691 -27.22 -13.01 -15.20
N GLU A 692 -27.94 -12.53 -14.18
CA GLU A 692 -27.34 -12.06 -12.94
C GLU A 692 -26.64 -13.18 -12.16
N SER A 693 -25.53 -12.84 -11.52
CA SER A 693 -24.77 -13.73 -10.63
C SER A 693 -24.27 -15.03 -11.28
N VAL A 694 -24.37 -15.16 -12.60
CA VAL A 694 -23.82 -16.29 -13.35
C VAL A 694 -22.40 -15.94 -13.80
N PRO A 695 -21.39 -16.77 -13.51
CA PRO A 695 -20.06 -16.59 -14.05
C PRO A 695 -20.01 -16.90 -15.56
N TYR A 696 -19.51 -15.95 -16.34
CA TYR A 696 -19.30 -16.09 -17.78
C TYR A 696 -17.82 -16.09 -18.13
N VAL A 697 -17.48 -16.80 -19.21
CA VAL A 697 -16.18 -16.72 -19.88
C VAL A 697 -16.41 -16.21 -21.31
N ALA A 698 -15.50 -15.37 -21.81
CA ALA A 698 -15.52 -14.97 -23.21
C ALA A 698 -14.93 -16.10 -24.05
N ALA A 699 -15.70 -16.59 -25.02
CA ALA A 699 -15.25 -17.60 -25.97
C ALA A 699 -15.95 -17.44 -27.32
N GLY A 700 -15.18 -17.54 -28.41
CA GLY A 700 -15.66 -17.30 -29.78
C GLY A 700 -16.37 -15.96 -29.95
N GLY A 701 -15.86 -14.88 -29.34
CA GLY A 701 -16.44 -13.54 -29.44
C GLY A 701 -17.75 -13.29 -28.68
N ARG A 702 -18.17 -14.21 -27.79
CA ARG A 702 -19.39 -14.07 -26.98
C ARG A 702 -19.19 -14.56 -25.55
N PHE A 703 -20.11 -14.22 -24.66
CA PHE A 703 -20.12 -14.76 -23.30
C PHE A 703 -20.81 -16.11 -23.25
N LEU A 704 -20.11 -17.11 -22.71
CA LEU A 704 -20.64 -18.44 -22.44
C LEU A 704 -20.76 -18.66 -20.93
N PRO A 705 -21.93 -19.11 -20.42
CA PRO A 705 -22.09 -19.39 -19.01
C PRO A 705 -21.18 -20.56 -18.62
N ARG A 706 -20.43 -20.40 -17.54
CA ARG A 706 -19.57 -21.46 -17.04
C ARG A 706 -20.44 -22.48 -16.31
N VAL A 707 -20.74 -23.60 -16.97
CA VAL A 707 -21.44 -24.72 -16.33
C VAL A 707 -20.54 -25.30 -15.25
N VAL A 708 -20.83 -24.98 -13.99
CA VAL A 708 -20.23 -25.67 -12.85
C VAL A 708 -20.88 -27.05 -12.78
N VAL A 709 -20.19 -28.07 -13.30
CA VAL A 709 -20.55 -29.46 -12.99
C VAL A 709 -20.23 -29.65 -11.50
N LEU A 710 -21.25 -29.49 -10.65
CA LEU A 710 -21.16 -29.91 -9.25
C LEU A 710 -20.79 -31.40 -9.25
N PRO A 711 -19.74 -31.83 -8.53
CA PRO A 711 -19.52 -33.25 -8.32
C PRO A 711 -20.79 -33.80 -7.67
N ARG A 712 -21.43 -34.78 -8.32
CA ARG A 712 -22.58 -35.50 -7.75
C ARG A 712 -22.22 -35.86 -6.32
N ALA A 713 -23.00 -35.35 -5.36
CA ALA A 713 -22.92 -35.77 -3.98
C ALA A 713 -22.87 -37.30 -3.96
N ALA A 714 -21.76 -37.87 -3.49
CA ALA A 714 -21.67 -39.27 -3.24
C ALA A 714 -22.82 -39.61 -2.28
N ARG A 715 -23.87 -40.22 -2.81
CA ARG A 715 -24.92 -40.84 -2.00
C ARG A 715 -24.17 -41.70 -1.00
N ARG A 716 -24.25 -41.34 0.28
CA ARG A 716 -23.84 -42.20 1.39
C ARG A 716 -24.62 -43.50 1.19
N GLY A 717 -23.95 -44.51 0.63
CA GLY A 717 -24.45 -45.87 0.63
C GLY A 717 -24.49 -46.29 2.09
N GLY A 718 -25.70 -46.40 2.63
CA GLY A 718 -25.94 -47.06 3.90
C GLY A 718 -25.37 -48.47 3.81
N SER A 719 -24.38 -48.75 4.64
CA SER A 719 -23.94 -50.12 4.86
C SER A 719 -24.95 -50.77 5.80
N ASP A 720 -26.03 -51.31 5.25
CA ASP A 720 -26.80 -52.35 5.92
C ASP A 720 -25.91 -53.60 5.99
N ARG A 721 -25.23 -53.73 7.13
CA ARG A 721 -24.62 -54.99 7.56
C ARG A 721 -25.74 -55.93 8.01
N SER A 722 -26.39 -56.61 7.05
CA SER A 722 -27.06 -57.88 7.32
C SER A 722 -26.15 -59.02 6.88
N GLY A 723 -25.73 -59.82 7.84
CA GLY A 723 -24.78 -60.91 7.64
C GLY A 723 -25.28 -62.02 6.72
N ALA A 724 -24.34 -62.58 5.96
CA ALA A 724 -24.42 -63.94 5.47
C ALA A 724 -23.01 -64.54 5.47
N THR A 725 -22.81 -65.41 6.44
CA THR A 725 -21.74 -66.36 6.63
C THR A 725 -21.39 -67.14 5.36
N ARG A 726 -20.09 -67.26 5.04
CA ARG A 726 -19.53 -68.50 4.47
C ARG A 726 -18.05 -68.65 4.81
N ARG A 727 -17.80 -69.56 5.76
CA ARG A 727 -16.50 -70.15 6.10
C ARG A 727 -15.71 -70.53 4.85
N ARG A 728 -14.38 -70.49 4.94
CA ARG A 728 -13.48 -71.33 4.14
C ARG A 728 -13.55 -72.77 4.68
N ARG A 729 -13.99 -73.79 3.93
CA ARG A 729 -15.39 -74.02 3.52
C ARG A 729 -15.83 -75.39 4.11
N SER A 730 -15.90 -75.44 5.44
CA SER A 730 -16.38 -76.55 6.28
C SER A 730 -16.32 -76.08 7.73
#